data_AF-A0A821Q4C3-F1
#
_entry.id   AF-A0A821Q4C3-F1
#
_cell.length_a   1.000
_cell.length_b   1.000
_cell.length_c   1.000
_cell.angle_alpha   90.00
_cell.angle_beta   90.00
_cell.angle_gamma   90.00
#
_symmetry.space_group_name_H-M   'P 1'
#
loop_
_entity.id
_entity.type
_entity.pdbx_description
1 polymer ?
#
loop_
_entity_poly.entity_id
_entity_poly.type
_entity_poly.pdbx_seq_one_letter_code
_entity_poly.pdbx_strand_id
1 'polypeptide(L)'
;MGKLLVCNSFVGFLFICASVSGCLDGLECILDDVLADVCPILANTRTALKKVFSCSSEEDGPFTSDMVSECIRCGRELSKAASKRANQLVKNGVSLDGCSPSMMHFFSSDLPKDVRRSAEVSQELLSATKLMRMKLCSSSQVTPNTFLSYLEHNVIRPHELFCKPFSTICLDDKYRSIDGTCNNKEHPAWGRRNAPFTRIATPRYSDGIYAMPVAKSGRALPNPRVISTRLFTDRPISSQVFTYLNMQWGQFVTHDLLSQVMEVTDEGGIQCCLANGQDILPQDMLNDKCIPICVPDEDPFYRNYGVKCLNFVRSVTTPRDDCSLGHAEQMNTVTSYLDGSQVYGSDAKTAYKLRKKCGGRLKEETMTNCKKGFLPSVDDKAAVCDLRNMSEPCYFAGDVRINQTPTLAVLHTLLLREHNRIADILSSLNPLWTDEKIYQEARKIVIAEIQHITYQEWLPSNFGESYLRYYGISPTSLYSHSYNEEVNPGIINGFGAGAFRFLHTMIPDSIMTCSSSYQVAYLYKMSDYYFNPSIVEANRESFDDIVRGTVTQPASESDPFVTREITNLLFKTRDKWGMDLIAMDIQRGRDHGIASYNDYRETCGLKRAMCFQDLLGEIPQDRINALSQIYECVDDVDLFVGGAMERDVQGSILGQTFQCIIAEQFYRTRIGDRFFYDNGEMPHSFTPEQLKELKKASMARLICDNTEGVKFIQKKAFEIESPYNPKYSCEDYENIPRVDLTAWKRPKFELFD
;
A
#
# COMPACT_ATOMS: atom_id res chain seq x y z
N MET A 1 -12.58 -43.24 8.57
CA MET A 1 -11.14 -43.24 8.20
C MET A 1 -10.79 -44.12 6.99
N GLY A 2 -11.39 -45.30 6.77
CA GLY A 2 -11.08 -46.16 5.61
C GLY A 2 -11.58 -45.70 4.22
N LYS A 3 -12.53 -44.76 4.12
CA LYS A 3 -13.03 -44.22 2.84
C LYS A 3 -12.30 -42.94 2.35
N LEU A 4 -11.48 -42.30 3.19
CA LEU A 4 -10.69 -41.11 2.83
C LEU A 4 -9.35 -41.48 2.15
N LEU A 5 -8.78 -42.65 2.48
CA LEU A 5 -7.56 -43.16 1.85
C LEU A 5 -7.76 -43.61 0.40
N VAL A 6 -8.98 -44.00 0.02
CA VAL A 6 -9.31 -44.40 -1.35
C VAL A 6 -9.45 -43.17 -2.27
N CYS A 7 -9.94 -42.02 -1.76
CA CYS A 7 -10.10 -40.80 -2.57
C CYS A 7 -8.76 -40.14 -2.94
N ASN A 8 -7.83 -40.02 -1.99
CA ASN A 8 -6.48 -39.49 -2.29
C ASN A 8 -5.66 -40.45 -3.16
N SER A 9 -5.87 -41.76 -3.03
CA SER A 9 -5.20 -42.75 -3.88
C SER A 9 -5.79 -42.78 -5.29
N PHE A 10 -7.09 -42.52 -5.48
CA PHE A 10 -7.75 -42.51 -6.80
C PHE A 10 -7.51 -41.22 -7.60
N VAL A 11 -7.49 -40.05 -6.93
CA VAL A 11 -7.09 -38.77 -7.55
C VAL A 11 -5.60 -38.76 -7.85
N GLY A 12 -4.77 -39.34 -6.97
CA GLY A 12 -3.35 -39.59 -7.24
C GLY A 12 -3.12 -40.53 -8.43
N PHE A 13 -3.90 -41.62 -8.53
CA PHE A 13 -3.81 -42.57 -9.67
C PHE A 13 -4.28 -41.94 -10.99
N LEU A 14 -5.29 -41.06 -10.97
CA LEU A 14 -5.74 -40.29 -12.14
C LEU A 14 -4.71 -39.24 -12.59
N PHE A 15 -4.02 -38.57 -11.67
CA PHE A 15 -2.91 -37.67 -12.00
C PHE A 15 -1.66 -38.41 -12.50
N ILE A 16 -1.40 -39.63 -12.01
CA ILE A 16 -0.29 -40.48 -12.48
C ILE A 16 -0.61 -41.06 -13.87
N CYS A 17 -1.85 -41.48 -14.15
CA CYS A 17 -2.25 -41.89 -15.51
C CYS A 17 -2.28 -40.72 -16.49
N ALA A 18 -2.66 -39.51 -16.06
CA ALA A 18 -2.64 -38.29 -16.88
C ALA A 18 -1.23 -37.74 -17.16
N SER A 19 -0.22 -38.13 -16.36
CA SER A 19 1.17 -37.71 -16.56
C SER A 19 2.03 -38.73 -17.32
N VAL A 20 1.58 -39.98 -17.49
CA VAL A 20 2.38 -41.05 -18.11
C VAL A 20 1.80 -41.59 -19.44
N SER A 21 0.51 -41.40 -19.72
CA SER A 21 -0.03 -41.70 -21.06
C SER A 21 -0.97 -40.57 -21.47
N GLY A 22 -0.49 -39.67 -22.33
CA GLY A 22 -1.34 -38.66 -22.97
C GLY A 22 -2.43 -39.33 -23.80
N CYS A 23 -3.58 -39.61 -23.18
CA CYS A 23 -4.90 -39.85 -23.77
C CYS A 23 -5.83 -40.36 -22.65
N LEU A 24 -6.95 -39.67 -22.43
CA LEU A 24 -8.09 -40.19 -21.69
C LEU A 24 -9.33 -40.09 -22.59
N ASP A 25 -9.39 -40.95 -23.60
CA ASP A 25 -10.66 -41.32 -24.23
C ASP A 25 -11.21 -42.55 -23.50
N GLY A 26 -12.46 -42.48 -23.02
CA GLY A 26 -13.23 -43.68 -22.63
C GLY A 26 -13.61 -43.86 -21.16
N LEU A 27 -13.68 -42.80 -20.34
CA LEU A 27 -14.17 -42.89 -18.94
C LEU A 27 -15.47 -42.10 -18.68
N GLU A 28 -16.23 -41.78 -19.73
CA GLU A 28 -17.47 -40.99 -19.61
C GLU A 28 -18.59 -41.71 -18.85
N CYS A 29 -18.67 -43.05 -18.88
CA CYS A 29 -19.84 -43.77 -18.34
C CYS A 29 -19.81 -44.10 -16.84
N ILE A 30 -18.74 -43.80 -16.08
CA ILE A 30 -18.69 -44.03 -14.62
C ILE A 30 -18.66 -42.70 -13.82
N LEU A 31 -18.39 -41.57 -14.49
CA LEU A 31 -18.35 -40.24 -13.85
C LEU A 31 -19.71 -39.53 -13.76
N ASP A 32 -20.70 -39.95 -14.55
CA ASP A 32 -21.95 -39.18 -14.73
C ASP A 32 -22.88 -39.21 -13.50
N ASP A 33 -22.85 -40.27 -12.68
CA ASP A 33 -23.72 -40.36 -11.48
C ASP A 33 -23.02 -39.95 -10.17
N VAL A 34 -21.69 -40.05 -10.08
CA VAL A 34 -20.96 -39.83 -8.81
C VAL A 34 -20.52 -38.36 -8.62
N LEU A 35 -20.32 -37.60 -9.70
CA LEU A 35 -19.87 -36.19 -9.61
C LEU A 35 -20.99 -35.16 -9.50
N ALA A 36 -22.21 -35.51 -9.90
CA ALA A 36 -23.39 -34.65 -9.78
C ALA A 36 -23.79 -34.43 -8.30
N ASP A 37 -23.55 -35.42 -7.44
CA ASP A 37 -23.85 -35.36 -6.00
C ASP A 37 -22.73 -34.74 -5.15
N VAL A 38 -21.54 -34.44 -5.73
CA VAL A 38 -20.34 -34.07 -4.95
C VAL A 38 -19.88 -32.62 -5.19
N CYS A 39 -20.27 -31.94 -6.28
CA CYS A 39 -19.89 -30.53 -6.47
C CYS A 39 -20.81 -29.72 -7.41
N PRO A 40 -21.74 -28.89 -6.88
CA PRO A 40 -22.67 -28.08 -7.69
C PRO A 40 -22.00 -27.02 -8.58
N ILE A 41 -20.75 -26.65 -8.28
CA ILE A 41 -19.99 -25.62 -8.99
C ILE A 41 -19.65 -26.08 -10.41
N LEU A 42 -19.30 -27.36 -10.59
CA LEU A 42 -18.91 -27.93 -11.89
C LEU A 42 -20.10 -28.06 -12.85
N ALA A 43 -21.31 -28.28 -12.34
CA ALA A 43 -22.51 -28.45 -13.16
C ALA A 43 -22.87 -27.16 -13.93
N ASN A 44 -22.75 -25.99 -13.31
CA ASN A 44 -23.00 -24.70 -13.97
C ASN A 44 -21.85 -24.25 -14.88
N THR A 45 -20.60 -24.65 -14.60
CA THR A 45 -19.46 -24.39 -15.50
C THR A 45 -19.47 -25.30 -16.72
N ARG A 46 -19.92 -26.56 -16.61
CA ARG A 46 -19.92 -27.55 -17.71
C ARG A 46 -20.82 -27.12 -18.89
N THR A 47 -21.95 -26.47 -18.62
CA THR A 47 -22.88 -25.98 -19.67
C THR A 47 -22.31 -24.77 -20.42
N ALA A 48 -21.54 -23.92 -19.74
CA ALA A 48 -20.79 -22.83 -20.37
C ALA A 48 -19.59 -23.38 -21.16
N LEU A 49 -18.84 -24.33 -20.59
CA LEU A 49 -17.69 -24.98 -21.23
C LEU A 49 -18.09 -25.73 -22.51
N LYS A 50 -19.20 -26.48 -22.53
CA LYS A 50 -19.69 -27.18 -23.73
C LYS A 50 -20.06 -26.26 -24.91
N LYS A 51 -20.44 -25.00 -24.64
CA LYS A 51 -20.71 -23.99 -25.69
C LYS A 51 -19.44 -23.30 -26.23
N VAL A 52 -18.33 -23.36 -25.52
CA VAL A 52 -17.05 -22.73 -25.88
C VAL A 52 -16.22 -23.59 -26.86
N PHE A 53 -16.52 -24.88 -26.97
CA PHE A 53 -15.77 -25.84 -27.80
C PHE A 53 -16.29 -26.01 -29.24
N SER A 54 -17.12 -25.10 -29.75
CA SER A 54 -17.55 -25.13 -31.15
C SER A 54 -17.15 -23.85 -31.90
N CYS A 55 -16.03 -23.90 -32.64
CA CYS A 55 -15.81 -23.28 -33.95
C CYS A 55 -14.31 -23.08 -34.22
N SER A 56 -13.87 -23.52 -35.40
CA SER A 56 -12.60 -23.19 -36.04
C SER A 56 -12.85 -22.26 -37.24
N SER A 57 -11.93 -21.34 -37.51
CA SER A 57 -11.59 -20.88 -38.87
C SER A 57 -10.25 -20.14 -38.85
N GLU A 58 -9.53 -20.27 -39.96
CA GLU A 58 -8.19 -19.75 -40.24
C GLU A 58 -8.26 -18.29 -40.74
N GLU A 59 -7.44 -17.39 -40.17
CA GLU A 59 -6.41 -16.61 -40.89
C GLU A 59 -5.65 -15.65 -39.95
N ASP A 60 -4.35 -15.53 -40.22
CA ASP A 60 -3.26 -14.68 -39.70
C ASP A 60 -3.02 -14.58 -38.18
N GLY A 61 -2.13 -15.47 -37.72
CA GLY A 61 -1.63 -15.59 -36.35
C GLY A 61 -2.33 -16.69 -35.55
N PRO A 62 -1.76 -17.18 -34.42
CA PRO A 62 -2.44 -18.16 -33.57
C PRO A 62 -3.71 -17.61 -32.89
N PHE A 63 -4.03 -16.32 -33.10
CA PHE A 63 -5.12 -15.61 -32.44
C PHE A 63 -6.00 -14.89 -33.46
N THR A 64 -7.19 -15.43 -33.75
CA THR A 64 -8.18 -14.70 -34.56
C THR A 64 -8.88 -13.64 -33.71
N SER A 65 -9.24 -12.50 -34.33
CA SER A 65 -10.04 -11.45 -33.68
C SER A 65 -11.35 -11.99 -33.08
N ASP A 66 -11.94 -12.99 -33.74
CA ASP A 66 -13.13 -13.69 -33.28
C ASP A 66 -12.88 -14.49 -32.00
N MET A 67 -11.75 -15.21 -31.91
CA MET A 67 -11.39 -15.94 -30.70
C MET A 67 -11.16 -14.99 -29.52
N VAL A 68 -10.47 -13.87 -29.73
CA VAL A 68 -10.27 -12.86 -28.69
C VAL A 68 -11.62 -12.33 -28.20
N SER A 69 -12.49 -11.92 -29.13
CA SER A 69 -13.82 -11.39 -28.82
C SER A 69 -14.70 -12.41 -28.09
N GLU A 70 -14.63 -13.68 -28.48
CA GLU A 70 -15.34 -14.77 -27.81
C GLU A 70 -14.84 -14.98 -26.37
N CYS A 71 -13.53 -15.06 -26.16
CA CYS A 71 -12.94 -15.23 -24.83
C CYS A 71 -13.29 -14.05 -23.91
N ILE A 72 -13.33 -12.82 -24.43
CA ILE A 72 -13.75 -11.63 -23.66
C ILE A 72 -15.21 -11.71 -23.25
N ARG A 73 -16.10 -12.07 -24.20
CA ARG A 73 -17.53 -12.25 -23.91
C ARG A 73 -17.75 -13.33 -22.84
N CYS A 74 -17.07 -14.47 -22.94
CA CYS A 74 -17.15 -15.54 -21.95
C CYS A 74 -16.56 -15.13 -20.60
N GLY A 75 -15.41 -14.45 -20.60
CA GLY A 75 -14.78 -13.93 -19.39
C GLY A 75 -15.69 -12.97 -18.63
N ARG A 76 -16.42 -12.12 -19.36
CA ARG A 76 -17.43 -11.22 -18.79
C ARG A 76 -18.58 -11.95 -18.11
N GLU A 77 -19.13 -12.98 -18.75
CA GLU A 77 -20.21 -13.77 -18.14
C GLU A 77 -19.74 -14.54 -16.91
N LEU A 78 -18.50 -15.05 -16.90
CA LEU A 78 -17.90 -15.66 -15.71
C LEU A 78 -17.72 -14.66 -14.58
N SER A 79 -17.19 -13.48 -14.87
CA SER A 79 -16.98 -12.40 -13.88
C SER A 79 -18.30 -11.97 -13.24
N LYS A 80 -19.36 -11.75 -14.05
CA LYS A 80 -20.71 -11.45 -13.55
C LYS A 80 -21.29 -12.56 -12.69
N ALA A 81 -21.11 -13.82 -13.09
CA ALA A 81 -21.60 -14.96 -12.32
C ALA A 81 -20.89 -15.07 -10.96
N ALA A 82 -19.58 -14.82 -10.91
CA ALA A 82 -18.80 -14.78 -9.67
C ALA A 82 -19.28 -13.64 -8.76
N SER A 83 -19.44 -12.42 -9.29
CA SER A 83 -19.96 -11.26 -8.54
C SER A 83 -21.37 -11.52 -7.99
N LYS A 84 -22.28 -12.07 -8.80
CA LYS A 84 -23.63 -12.44 -8.34
C LYS A 84 -23.60 -13.47 -7.21
N ARG A 85 -22.72 -14.48 -7.30
CA ARG A 85 -22.54 -15.47 -6.23
C ARG A 85 -21.99 -14.81 -4.97
N ALA A 86 -20.99 -13.93 -5.09
CA ALA A 86 -20.42 -13.19 -3.97
C ALA A 86 -21.48 -12.38 -3.21
N ASN A 87 -22.27 -11.58 -3.94
CA ASN A 87 -23.38 -10.82 -3.36
C ASN A 87 -24.42 -11.74 -2.67
N GLN A 88 -24.72 -12.91 -3.25
CA GLN A 88 -25.65 -13.86 -2.66
C GLN A 88 -25.13 -14.47 -1.35
N LEU A 89 -23.82 -14.75 -1.26
CA LEU A 89 -23.20 -15.26 -0.02
C LEU A 89 -23.38 -14.25 1.12
N VAL A 90 -23.10 -12.98 0.86
CA VAL A 90 -23.25 -11.90 1.86
C VAL A 90 -24.72 -11.73 2.26
N LYS A 91 -25.65 -11.72 1.30
CA LYS A 91 -27.10 -11.69 1.58
C LYS A 91 -27.60 -12.86 2.42
N ASN A 92 -26.95 -14.01 2.29
CA ASN A 92 -27.27 -15.21 3.06
C ASN A 92 -26.58 -15.25 4.44
N GLY A 93 -25.92 -14.16 4.86
CA GLY A 93 -25.30 -14.03 6.18
C GLY A 93 -23.81 -14.37 6.24
N VAL A 94 -23.15 -14.61 5.10
CA VAL A 94 -21.69 -14.79 5.02
C VAL A 94 -21.02 -13.41 4.88
N SER A 95 -21.16 -12.60 5.92
CA SER A 95 -20.64 -11.23 5.99
C SER A 95 -19.67 -11.07 7.15
N LEU A 96 -18.77 -10.09 7.07
CA LEU A 96 -17.90 -9.73 8.19
C LEU A 96 -18.73 -9.20 9.36
N ASP A 97 -18.39 -9.63 10.57
CA ASP A 97 -18.96 -9.09 11.79
C ASP A 97 -18.50 -7.64 12.02
N GLY A 98 -19.43 -6.77 12.41
CA GLY A 98 -19.13 -5.38 12.76
C GLY A 98 -18.12 -5.27 13.89
N CYS A 99 -17.16 -4.35 13.78
CA CYS A 99 -16.07 -4.12 14.73
C CYS A 99 -15.10 -5.30 14.96
N SER A 100 -15.16 -6.36 14.14
CA SER A 100 -14.18 -7.45 14.19
C SER A 100 -12.80 -6.98 13.68
N PRO A 101 -11.68 -7.59 14.12
CA PRO A 101 -10.35 -7.25 13.61
C PRO A 101 -10.23 -7.38 12.09
N SER A 102 -10.99 -8.32 11.52
CA SER A 102 -11.10 -8.51 10.08
C SER A 102 -11.80 -7.34 9.40
N MET A 103 -12.92 -6.85 9.93
CA MET A 103 -13.64 -5.69 9.37
C MET A 103 -12.77 -4.43 9.36
N MET A 104 -12.03 -4.20 10.45
CA MET A 104 -11.13 -3.04 10.55
C MET A 104 -10.03 -3.06 9.48
N HIS A 105 -9.55 -4.24 9.07
CA HIS A 105 -8.58 -4.39 7.98
C HIS A 105 -9.12 -3.97 6.61
N PHE A 106 -10.43 -4.01 6.36
CA PHE A 106 -10.96 -3.57 5.06
C PHE A 106 -10.95 -2.05 4.90
N PHE A 107 -10.90 -1.25 5.98
CA PHE A 107 -10.88 0.23 6.06
C PHE A 107 -11.99 0.99 5.28
N SER A 108 -12.65 0.36 4.31
CA SER A 108 -13.75 0.87 3.52
C SER A 108 -14.52 -0.32 2.94
N SER A 109 -15.72 -0.57 3.43
CA SER A 109 -16.60 -1.61 2.89
C SER A 109 -17.17 -1.26 1.52
N ASP A 110 -17.01 -0.01 1.07
CA ASP A 110 -17.60 0.52 -0.15
C ASP A 110 -16.56 1.13 -1.09
N LEU A 111 -16.29 0.42 -2.19
CA LEU A 111 -15.48 0.97 -3.28
C LEU A 111 -16.25 2.08 -4.02
N PRO A 112 -15.60 3.24 -4.28
CA PRO A 112 -16.13 4.25 -5.20
C PRO A 112 -16.52 3.66 -6.56
N LYS A 113 -17.53 4.24 -7.22
CA LYS A 113 -18.09 3.71 -8.48
C LYS A 113 -17.06 3.56 -9.59
N ASP A 114 -16.13 4.50 -9.70
CA ASP A 114 -15.02 4.49 -10.64
C ASP A 114 -14.05 3.33 -10.36
N VAL A 115 -13.68 3.13 -9.09
CA VAL A 115 -12.82 2.01 -8.65
C VAL A 115 -13.49 0.67 -8.95
N ARG A 116 -14.77 0.51 -8.57
CA ARG A 116 -15.56 -0.70 -8.80
C ARG A 116 -15.63 -1.06 -10.28
N ARG A 117 -15.94 -0.08 -11.14
CA ARG A 117 -16.01 -0.30 -12.59
C ARG A 117 -14.66 -0.74 -13.17
N SER A 118 -13.56 -0.11 -12.73
CA SER A 118 -12.22 -0.50 -13.18
C SER A 118 -11.86 -1.92 -12.73
N ALA A 119 -12.24 -2.28 -11.49
CA ALA A 119 -12.06 -3.62 -10.96
C ALA A 119 -12.83 -4.68 -11.76
N GLU A 120 -14.11 -4.43 -12.05
CA GLU A 120 -14.95 -5.32 -12.86
C GLU A 120 -14.30 -5.59 -14.22
N VAL A 121 -13.91 -4.53 -14.96
CA VAL A 121 -13.25 -4.67 -16.26
C VAL A 121 -11.97 -5.49 -16.14
N SER A 122 -11.15 -5.25 -15.12
CA SER A 122 -9.95 -6.06 -14.87
C SER A 122 -10.27 -7.54 -14.70
N GLN A 123 -11.27 -7.88 -13.89
CA GLN A 123 -11.68 -9.27 -13.66
C GLN A 123 -12.24 -9.93 -14.95
N GLU A 124 -12.93 -9.17 -15.80
CA GLU A 124 -13.36 -9.62 -17.13
C GLU A 124 -12.14 -9.97 -18.01
N LEU A 125 -11.14 -9.10 -18.08
CA LEU A 125 -9.91 -9.31 -18.86
C LEU A 125 -9.05 -10.47 -18.33
N LEU A 126 -8.93 -10.62 -17.01
CA LEU A 126 -8.21 -11.74 -16.41
C LEU A 126 -8.90 -13.07 -16.69
N SER A 127 -10.23 -13.11 -16.61
CA SER A 127 -11.02 -14.29 -16.94
C SER A 127 -10.87 -14.66 -18.42
N ALA A 128 -10.89 -13.65 -19.31
CA ALA A 128 -10.66 -13.84 -20.74
C ALA A 128 -9.25 -14.38 -21.04
N THR A 129 -8.22 -13.83 -20.39
CA THR A 129 -6.83 -14.29 -20.52
C THR A 129 -6.68 -15.77 -20.13
N LYS A 130 -7.34 -16.19 -19.04
CA LYS A 130 -7.37 -17.60 -18.61
C LYS A 130 -8.06 -18.51 -19.62
N LEU A 131 -9.23 -18.10 -20.13
CA LEU A 131 -9.97 -18.86 -21.14
C LEU A 131 -9.17 -19.02 -22.44
N MET A 132 -8.51 -17.95 -22.87
CA MET A 132 -7.67 -17.93 -24.05
C MET A 132 -6.51 -18.93 -23.94
N ARG A 133 -5.80 -18.92 -22.80
CA ARG A 133 -4.78 -19.92 -22.50
C ARG A 133 -5.33 -21.35 -22.56
N MET A 134 -6.48 -21.59 -21.92
CA MET A 134 -7.11 -22.92 -21.88
C MET A 134 -7.49 -23.41 -23.29
N LYS A 135 -8.10 -22.54 -24.11
CA LYS A 135 -8.52 -22.87 -25.47
C LYS A 135 -7.33 -23.18 -26.36
N LEU A 136 -6.22 -22.47 -26.22
CA LEU A 136 -5.01 -22.73 -27.01
C LEU A 136 -4.29 -23.99 -26.57
N CYS A 137 -4.17 -24.22 -25.27
CA CYS A 137 -3.57 -25.46 -24.76
C CYS A 137 -4.36 -26.71 -25.15
N SER A 138 -5.66 -26.58 -25.44
CA SER A 138 -6.50 -27.70 -25.88
C SER A 138 -6.61 -27.86 -27.39
N SER A 139 -6.49 -26.77 -28.16
CA SER A 139 -6.65 -26.77 -29.63
C SER A 139 -5.34 -26.75 -30.42
N SER A 140 -4.21 -26.43 -29.76
CA SER A 140 -2.89 -26.31 -30.39
C SER A 140 -1.81 -26.97 -29.52
N GLN A 141 -0.66 -27.36 -30.08
CA GLN A 141 0.49 -27.90 -29.33
C GLN A 141 1.21 -26.82 -28.49
N VAL A 142 0.50 -25.80 -28.01
CA VAL A 142 1.03 -24.67 -27.26
C VAL A 142 0.96 -24.99 -25.76
N THR A 143 2.11 -24.96 -25.08
CA THR A 143 2.16 -25.14 -23.62
C THR A 143 1.77 -23.84 -22.90
N PRO A 144 1.32 -23.90 -21.63
CA PRO A 144 1.07 -22.71 -20.83
C PRO A 144 2.25 -21.72 -20.81
N ASN A 145 3.48 -22.23 -20.73
CA ASN A 145 4.69 -21.39 -20.75
C ASN A 145 4.90 -20.71 -22.10
N THR A 146 4.60 -21.40 -23.20
CA THR A 146 4.68 -20.81 -24.55
C THR A 146 3.66 -19.68 -24.72
N PHE A 147 2.44 -19.87 -24.19
CA PHE A 147 1.41 -18.82 -24.20
C PHE A 147 1.82 -17.60 -23.35
N LEU A 148 2.35 -17.81 -22.15
CA LEU A 148 2.82 -16.72 -21.30
C LEU A 148 3.98 -15.95 -21.94
N SER A 149 4.95 -16.67 -22.50
CA SER A 149 6.06 -16.06 -23.26
C SER A 149 5.55 -15.28 -24.48
N TYR A 150 4.49 -15.75 -25.14
CA TYR A 150 3.85 -14.99 -26.21
C TYR A 150 3.27 -13.66 -25.70
N LEU A 151 2.54 -13.67 -24.58
CA LEU A 151 1.96 -12.45 -23.97
C LEU A 151 3.01 -11.45 -23.47
N GLU A 152 4.22 -11.89 -23.17
CA GLU A 152 5.33 -11.01 -22.80
C GLU A 152 5.87 -10.21 -24.00
N HIS A 153 5.82 -10.81 -25.20
CA HIS A 153 6.40 -10.22 -26.42
C HIS A 153 5.36 -9.65 -27.39
N ASN A 154 4.09 -9.97 -27.21
CA ASN A 154 3.00 -9.58 -28.10
C ASN A 154 1.83 -9.01 -27.30
N VAL A 155 1.28 -7.91 -27.80
CA VAL A 155 0.17 -7.21 -27.15
C VAL A 155 -1.15 -7.64 -27.78
N ILE A 156 -2.01 -8.26 -26.98
CA ILE A 156 -3.38 -8.59 -27.37
C ILE A 156 -4.33 -7.60 -26.70
N ARG A 157 -5.08 -6.83 -27.51
CA ARG A 157 -6.05 -5.85 -27.02
C ARG A 157 -7.48 -6.28 -27.37
N PRO A 158 -8.44 -6.12 -26.45
CA PRO A 158 -9.85 -6.26 -26.78
C PRO A 158 -10.31 -5.09 -27.64
N HIS A 159 -11.45 -5.25 -28.31
CA HIS A 159 -12.13 -4.15 -28.99
C HIS A 159 -12.48 -3.02 -28.00
N GLU A 160 -12.38 -1.75 -28.43
CA GLU A 160 -12.55 -0.56 -27.57
C GLU A 160 -13.91 -0.48 -26.84
N LEU A 161 -14.91 -1.18 -27.36
CA LEU A 161 -16.24 -1.29 -26.73
C LEU A 161 -16.21 -2.03 -25.39
N PHE A 162 -15.21 -2.87 -25.15
CA PHE A 162 -15.04 -3.62 -23.90
C PHE A 162 -14.17 -2.87 -22.90
N CYS A 163 -13.02 -2.36 -23.34
CA CYS A 163 -12.09 -1.57 -22.53
C CYS A 163 -11.50 -0.48 -23.41
N LYS A 164 -11.59 0.77 -22.95
CA LYS A 164 -11.07 1.93 -23.67
C LYS A 164 -9.72 2.32 -23.07
N PRO A 165 -8.64 2.39 -23.87
CA PRO A 165 -7.38 2.92 -23.40
C PRO A 165 -7.52 4.33 -22.82
N PHE A 166 -6.73 4.64 -21.78
CA PHE A 166 -6.77 5.96 -21.17
C PHE A 166 -6.25 7.02 -22.16
N SER A 167 -7.00 8.11 -22.31
CA SER A 167 -6.61 9.26 -23.12
C SER A 167 -7.20 10.54 -22.51
N THR A 168 -6.36 11.56 -22.36
CA THR A 168 -6.77 12.90 -21.93
C THR A 168 -5.90 13.96 -22.61
N ILE A 169 -6.38 15.19 -22.67
CA ILE A 169 -5.62 16.34 -23.20
C ILE A 169 -5.10 17.13 -22.01
N CYS A 170 -3.80 17.38 -21.98
CA CYS A 170 -3.16 18.12 -20.89
C CYS A 170 -3.07 19.62 -21.21
N LEU A 171 -3.48 20.43 -20.24
CA LEU A 171 -3.33 21.89 -20.27
C LEU A 171 -2.02 22.30 -19.60
N ASP A 172 -1.53 23.49 -19.95
CA ASP A 172 -0.36 24.11 -19.32
C ASP A 172 -0.73 24.76 -17.97
N ASP A 173 -1.25 23.95 -17.05
CA ASP A 173 -1.68 24.40 -15.74
C ASP A 173 -0.48 24.65 -14.81
N LYS A 174 -0.56 25.76 -14.05
CA LYS A 174 0.44 26.12 -13.03
C LYS A 174 0.43 25.14 -11.85
N TYR A 175 -0.71 24.53 -11.54
CA TYR A 175 -0.88 23.67 -10.37
C TYR A 175 -1.12 22.22 -10.79
N ARG A 176 -0.69 21.30 -9.92
CA ARG A 176 -0.93 19.87 -10.08
C ARG A 176 -2.44 19.59 -10.04
N SER A 177 -2.91 18.68 -10.88
CA SER A 177 -4.23 18.06 -10.74
C SER A 177 -4.35 17.37 -9.37
N ILE A 178 -5.59 17.13 -8.92
CA ILE A 178 -5.84 16.44 -7.65
C ILE A 178 -5.64 14.92 -7.79
N ASP A 179 -5.89 14.37 -8.98
CA ASP A 179 -5.80 12.94 -9.26
C ASP A 179 -4.46 12.51 -9.88
N GLY A 180 -3.51 13.43 -10.04
CA GLY A 180 -2.17 13.18 -10.58
C GLY A 180 -2.10 13.09 -12.11
N THR A 181 -3.22 13.22 -12.83
CA THR A 181 -3.21 13.25 -14.30
C THR A 181 -2.43 14.45 -14.84
N CYS A 182 -1.84 14.30 -16.03
CA CYS A 182 -1.12 15.39 -16.73
C CYS A 182 0.12 15.95 -16.01
N ASN A 183 0.66 15.25 -15.01
CA ASN A 183 1.99 15.53 -14.52
C ASN A 183 3.01 15.29 -15.65
N ASN A 184 2.99 14.12 -16.27
CA ASN A 184 3.67 13.85 -17.52
C ASN A 184 2.76 14.22 -18.71
N LYS A 185 3.26 15.01 -19.67
CA LYS A 185 2.47 15.47 -20.82
C LYS A 185 2.38 14.44 -21.95
N GLU A 186 3.45 13.68 -22.17
CA GLU A 186 3.50 12.61 -23.18
C GLU A 186 2.80 11.34 -22.71
N HIS A 187 2.80 11.11 -21.39
CA HIS A 187 2.12 9.99 -20.74
C HIS A 187 1.18 10.48 -19.63
N PRO A 188 0.03 11.11 -19.96
CA PRO A 188 -0.88 11.72 -19.00
C PRO A 188 -1.45 10.79 -17.92
N ALA A 189 -1.39 9.47 -18.16
CA ALA A 189 -1.86 8.44 -17.25
C ALA A 189 -0.87 8.11 -16.13
N TRP A 190 0.41 8.42 -16.29
CA TRP A 190 1.42 7.95 -15.34
C TRP A 190 1.26 8.60 -13.97
N GLY A 191 1.35 7.79 -12.92
CA GLY A 191 1.23 8.22 -11.52
C GLY A 191 -0.16 8.70 -11.09
N ARG A 192 -1.18 8.61 -11.96
CA ARG A 192 -2.55 9.01 -11.61
C ARG A 192 -3.18 8.06 -10.59
N ARG A 193 -4.19 8.55 -9.87
CA ARG A 193 -5.10 7.73 -9.07
C ARG A 193 -5.74 6.62 -9.91
N ASN A 194 -5.89 5.44 -9.32
CA ASN A 194 -6.44 4.21 -9.90
C ASN A 194 -5.59 3.63 -11.04
N ALA A 195 -4.34 4.06 -11.21
CA ALA A 195 -3.39 3.42 -12.10
C ALA A 195 -2.95 2.06 -11.55
N PRO A 196 -2.51 1.14 -12.43
CA PRO A 196 -1.83 -0.08 -11.98
C PRO A 196 -0.49 0.27 -11.31
N PHE A 197 -0.07 -0.55 -10.34
CA PHE A 197 1.33 -0.53 -9.90
C PHE A 197 2.27 -0.87 -11.08
N THR A 198 3.47 -0.30 -11.07
CA THR A 198 4.54 -0.65 -12.01
C THR A 198 5.32 -1.87 -11.51
N ARG A 199 6.08 -2.53 -12.38
CA ARG A 199 6.91 -3.69 -12.02
C ARG A 199 8.32 -3.53 -12.57
N ILE A 200 9.31 -3.89 -11.76
CA ILE A 200 10.73 -3.98 -12.16
C ILE A 200 11.23 -5.43 -12.21
N ALA A 201 10.40 -6.39 -11.78
CA ALA A 201 10.65 -7.82 -11.83
C ALA A 201 9.37 -8.53 -12.31
N THR A 202 9.53 -9.62 -13.07
CA THR A 202 8.43 -10.42 -13.61
C THR A 202 7.55 -10.97 -12.48
N PRO A 203 6.21 -10.84 -12.56
CA PRO A 203 5.34 -11.31 -11.49
C PRO A 203 5.33 -12.84 -11.37
N ARG A 204 5.25 -13.32 -10.13
CA ARG A 204 5.19 -14.74 -9.77
C ARG A 204 3.76 -15.17 -9.45
N TYR A 205 3.03 -15.60 -10.47
CA TYR A 205 1.76 -16.32 -10.31
C TYR A 205 1.93 -17.78 -10.74
N SER A 206 1.31 -18.73 -10.04
CA SER A 206 1.46 -20.17 -10.37
C SER A 206 0.85 -20.53 -11.74
N ASP A 207 -0.14 -19.76 -12.18
CA ASP A 207 -0.73 -19.86 -13.52
C ASP A 207 -0.21 -18.76 -14.47
N GLY A 208 0.76 -17.96 -14.04
CA GLY A 208 1.29 -16.79 -14.77
C GLY A 208 0.29 -15.66 -14.98
N ILE A 209 -0.92 -15.74 -14.43
CA ILE A 209 -2.00 -14.78 -14.68
C ILE A 209 -2.49 -14.16 -13.36
N TYR A 210 -2.99 -14.97 -12.42
CA TYR A 210 -3.58 -14.47 -11.18
C TYR A 210 -3.56 -15.47 -10.02
N ALA A 211 -3.30 -16.76 -10.23
CA ALA A 211 -3.34 -17.76 -9.16
C ALA A 211 -2.17 -17.61 -8.17
N MET A 212 -2.44 -17.84 -6.87
CA MET A 212 -1.45 -17.72 -5.80
C MET A 212 -0.16 -18.50 -6.12
N PRO A 213 1.02 -17.96 -5.78
CA PRO A 213 2.29 -18.62 -6.08
C PRO A 213 2.44 -19.95 -5.33
N VAL A 214 3.20 -20.85 -5.94
CA VAL A 214 3.61 -22.14 -5.37
C VAL A 214 5.14 -22.18 -5.27
N ALA A 215 5.65 -23.05 -4.40
CA ALA A 215 7.07 -23.36 -4.30
C ALA A 215 7.59 -23.96 -5.61
N LYS A 216 8.91 -23.97 -5.79
CA LYS A 216 9.57 -24.58 -6.97
C LYS A 216 9.23 -26.06 -7.15
N SER A 217 8.91 -26.74 -6.05
CA SER A 217 8.44 -28.14 -6.05
C SER A 217 7.00 -28.32 -6.55
N GLY A 218 6.26 -27.23 -6.79
CA GLY A 218 4.82 -27.23 -7.07
C GLY A 218 3.93 -27.31 -5.82
N ARG A 219 4.53 -27.42 -4.61
CA ARG A 219 3.80 -27.42 -3.33
C ARG A 219 3.42 -26.01 -2.88
N ALA A 220 2.54 -25.91 -1.90
CA ALA A 220 2.23 -24.63 -1.26
C ALA A 220 3.49 -24.02 -0.61
N LEU A 221 3.66 -22.71 -0.73
CA LEU A 221 4.68 -21.97 0.02
C LEU A 221 4.44 -22.07 1.53
N PRO A 222 5.47 -21.90 2.37
CA PRO A 222 5.32 -21.98 3.82
C PRO A 222 4.24 -21.04 4.34
N ASN A 223 3.51 -21.47 5.36
CA ASN A 223 2.39 -20.70 5.90
C ASN A 223 2.87 -19.33 6.45
N PRO A 224 2.23 -18.20 6.07
CA PRO A 224 2.66 -16.86 6.52
C PRO A 224 2.71 -16.67 8.03
N ARG A 225 1.76 -17.27 8.77
CA ARG A 225 1.74 -17.20 10.24
C ARG A 225 2.88 -18.02 10.87
N VAL A 226 3.23 -19.15 10.28
CA VAL A 226 4.42 -19.92 10.69
C VAL A 226 5.69 -19.12 10.46
N ILE A 227 5.79 -18.40 9.34
CA ILE A 227 6.94 -17.53 9.07
C ILE A 227 7.00 -16.39 10.11
N SER A 228 5.88 -15.69 10.34
CA SER A 228 5.78 -14.61 11.33
C SER A 228 6.25 -15.07 12.71
N THR A 229 5.70 -16.17 13.23
CA THR A 229 6.04 -16.66 14.58
C THR A 229 7.45 -17.22 14.73
N ARG A 230 8.07 -17.73 13.65
CA ARG A 230 9.41 -18.32 13.71
C ARG A 230 10.54 -17.35 13.40
N LEU A 231 10.31 -16.41 12.48
CA LEU A 231 11.33 -15.48 12.02
C LEU A 231 11.18 -14.08 12.64
N PHE A 232 9.95 -13.69 13.01
CA PHE A 232 9.61 -12.35 13.46
C PHE A 232 9.14 -12.31 14.91
N THR A 233 9.98 -12.81 15.83
CA THR A 233 9.61 -12.95 17.24
C THR A 233 9.54 -11.60 17.98
N ASP A 234 8.64 -11.47 18.95
CA ASP A 234 8.52 -10.31 19.83
C ASP A 234 9.75 -10.16 20.74
N ARG A 235 10.56 -9.12 20.48
CA ARG A 235 11.64 -8.66 21.36
C ARG A 235 11.60 -7.14 21.48
N PRO A 236 11.58 -6.58 22.71
CA PRO A 236 11.52 -5.14 22.92
C PRO A 236 12.91 -4.50 22.75
N ILE A 237 13.39 -4.42 21.51
CA ILE A 237 14.65 -3.76 21.18
C ILE A 237 14.33 -2.35 20.68
N SER A 238 14.77 -1.35 21.42
CA SER A 238 14.57 0.06 21.07
C SER A 238 15.73 0.57 20.20
N SER A 239 15.39 1.33 19.17
CA SER A 239 16.37 2.03 18.34
C SER A 239 17.21 2.97 19.20
N GLN A 240 18.51 2.99 18.93
CA GLN A 240 19.44 3.94 19.56
C GLN A 240 19.61 5.24 18.77
N VAL A 241 18.90 5.38 17.65
CA VAL A 241 19.05 6.50 16.72
C VAL A 241 17.73 7.19 16.48
N PHE A 242 16.66 6.45 16.20
CA PHE A 242 15.42 7.03 15.68
C PHE A 242 14.33 7.18 16.73
N THR A 243 13.62 8.30 16.65
CA THR A 243 12.39 8.55 17.41
C THR A 243 11.20 7.81 16.78
N TYR A 244 10.13 7.64 17.55
CA TYR A 244 8.88 7.10 17.03
C TYR A 244 8.30 7.95 15.88
N LEU A 245 8.55 9.27 15.90
CA LEU A 245 8.22 10.17 14.80
C LEU A 245 8.86 9.74 13.47
N ASN A 246 10.07 9.17 13.48
CA ASN A 246 10.73 8.70 12.26
C ASN A 246 9.92 7.60 11.55
N MET A 247 9.47 6.58 12.30
CA MET A 247 8.61 5.53 11.77
C MET A 247 7.28 6.14 11.30
N GLN A 248 6.67 7.00 12.13
CA GLN A 248 5.38 7.61 11.84
C GLN A 248 5.40 8.47 10.56
N TRP A 249 6.52 9.16 10.27
CA TRP A 249 6.71 9.88 9.01
C TRP A 249 6.82 8.94 7.82
N GLY A 250 7.50 7.79 7.96
CA GLY A 250 7.54 6.75 6.94
C GLY A 250 6.14 6.23 6.57
N GLN A 251 5.27 6.00 7.58
CA GLN A 251 3.87 5.67 7.34
C GLN A 251 3.13 6.82 6.62
N PHE A 252 3.33 8.06 7.05
CA PHE A 252 2.69 9.23 6.46
C PHE A 252 3.08 9.44 4.97
N VAL A 253 4.35 9.23 4.63
CA VAL A 253 4.85 9.24 3.24
C VAL A 253 4.25 8.07 2.45
N THR A 254 4.17 6.87 3.03
CA THR A 254 3.52 5.72 2.39
C THR A 254 2.08 6.03 1.99
N HIS A 255 1.35 6.74 2.86
CA HIS A 255 -0.06 7.05 2.62
C HIS A 255 -0.28 8.10 1.52
N ASP A 256 0.72 8.92 1.22
CA ASP A 256 0.72 9.82 0.05
C ASP A 256 0.91 9.03 -1.25
N LEU A 257 1.90 8.12 -1.24
CA LEU A 257 2.35 7.43 -2.44
C LEU A 257 1.43 6.29 -2.87
N LEU A 258 0.83 5.57 -1.92
CA LEU A 258 0.04 4.39 -2.24
C LEU A 258 -1.10 4.06 -1.27
N SER A 259 -2.13 3.47 -1.84
CA SER A 259 -3.27 2.87 -1.14
C SER A 259 -3.73 1.64 -1.88
N GLN A 260 -3.66 0.50 -1.20
CA GLN A 260 -4.15 -0.79 -1.68
C GLN A 260 -5.51 -1.04 -1.03
N VAL A 261 -6.52 -1.32 -1.86
CA VAL A 261 -7.87 -1.65 -1.38
C VAL A 261 -8.19 -3.11 -1.67
N MET A 262 -9.07 -3.70 -0.86
CA MET A 262 -9.44 -5.11 -0.95
C MET A 262 -10.73 -5.29 -1.74
N GLU A 263 -10.86 -6.45 -2.39
CA GLU A 263 -12.11 -6.82 -3.04
C GLU A 263 -13.24 -6.88 -2.00
N VAL A 264 -14.38 -6.28 -2.36
CA VAL A 264 -15.61 -6.27 -1.57
C VAL A 264 -16.79 -6.56 -2.49
N THR A 265 -17.93 -6.90 -1.91
CA THR A 265 -19.17 -7.12 -2.66
C THR A 265 -20.02 -5.85 -2.65
N ASP A 266 -21.08 -5.81 -3.47
CA ASP A 266 -22.05 -4.70 -3.44
C ASP A 266 -22.85 -4.67 -2.14
N GLU A 267 -22.85 -5.78 -1.40
CA GLU A 267 -23.66 -6.02 -0.20
C GLU A 267 -22.81 -5.96 1.08
N GLY A 268 -21.49 -5.78 0.97
CA GLY A 268 -20.56 -5.72 2.10
C GLY A 268 -19.23 -6.44 1.88
N GLY A 269 -18.40 -6.49 2.92
CA GLY A 269 -17.08 -7.12 2.85
C GLY A 269 -17.12 -8.66 2.80
N ILE A 270 -16.05 -9.25 2.30
CA ILE A 270 -15.96 -10.70 2.04
C ILE A 270 -15.43 -11.44 3.29
N GLN A 271 -16.23 -12.38 3.79
CA GLN A 271 -15.85 -13.33 4.84
C GLN A 271 -15.24 -14.60 4.23
N CYS A 272 -14.13 -15.05 4.80
CA CYS A 272 -13.34 -16.24 4.39
C CYS A 272 -13.17 -17.25 5.53
N CYS A 273 -13.31 -16.81 6.77
CA CYS A 273 -13.25 -17.66 7.96
C CYS A 273 -14.64 -17.91 8.54
N LEU A 274 -14.82 -18.99 9.30
CA LEU A 274 -15.95 -19.10 10.22
C LEU A 274 -15.87 -18.01 11.31
N ALA A 275 -17.01 -17.77 11.97
CA ALA A 275 -17.11 -16.78 13.05
C ALA A 275 -15.97 -16.94 14.07
N ASN A 276 -15.41 -15.81 14.52
CA ASN A 276 -14.26 -15.75 15.42
C ASN A 276 -13.00 -16.50 14.93
N GLY A 277 -12.89 -16.75 13.62
CA GLY A 277 -11.71 -17.40 13.03
C GLY A 277 -11.57 -18.89 13.36
N GLN A 278 -12.65 -19.58 13.75
CA GLN A 278 -12.59 -20.98 14.21
C GLN A 278 -12.10 -21.99 13.16
N ASP A 279 -12.36 -21.72 11.89
CA ASP A 279 -11.87 -22.49 10.73
C ASP A 279 -12.02 -21.63 9.46
N ILE A 280 -11.60 -22.16 8.31
CA ILE A 280 -11.91 -21.60 7.00
C ILE A 280 -13.37 -21.95 6.64
N LEU A 281 -14.04 -21.07 5.89
CA LEU A 281 -15.37 -21.39 5.37
C LEU A 281 -15.35 -22.64 4.46
N PRO A 282 -16.38 -23.49 4.55
CA PRO A 282 -16.63 -24.55 3.57
C PRO A 282 -16.59 -24.06 2.11
N GLN A 283 -16.15 -24.93 1.21
CA GLN A 283 -15.84 -24.58 -0.19
C GLN A 283 -17.04 -24.02 -0.99
N ASP A 284 -18.25 -24.43 -0.65
CA ASP A 284 -19.50 -23.95 -1.23
C ASP A 284 -19.85 -22.52 -0.79
N MET A 285 -19.41 -22.12 0.41
CA MET A 285 -19.58 -20.79 0.98
C MET A 285 -18.36 -19.88 0.78
N LEU A 286 -17.22 -20.43 0.35
CA LEU A 286 -16.00 -19.67 0.14
C LEU A 286 -16.08 -18.83 -1.15
N ASN A 287 -15.80 -17.53 -1.03
CA ASN A 287 -15.71 -16.60 -2.15
C ASN A 287 -14.41 -16.85 -2.97
N ASP A 288 -14.42 -16.60 -4.28
CA ASP A 288 -13.25 -16.79 -5.15
C ASP A 288 -12.10 -15.81 -4.87
N LYS A 289 -12.38 -14.71 -4.16
CA LYS A 289 -11.39 -13.74 -3.68
C LYS A 289 -10.84 -14.04 -2.29
N CYS A 290 -11.23 -15.17 -1.69
CA CYS A 290 -10.69 -15.58 -0.39
C CYS A 290 -9.30 -16.21 -0.51
N ILE A 291 -8.36 -15.69 0.27
CA ILE A 291 -6.99 -16.22 0.43
C ILE A 291 -6.59 -16.18 1.92
N PRO A 292 -7.38 -16.81 2.82
CA PRO A 292 -7.21 -16.70 4.26
C PRO A 292 -5.86 -17.24 4.71
N ILE A 293 -5.38 -16.74 5.86
CA ILE A 293 -4.15 -17.22 6.48
C ILE A 293 -4.54 -18.29 7.51
N CYS A 294 -4.17 -19.53 7.25
CA CYS A 294 -4.41 -20.62 8.20
C CYS A 294 -3.52 -20.43 9.44
N VAL A 295 -4.08 -20.66 10.61
CA VAL A 295 -3.35 -20.66 11.88
C VAL A 295 -3.16 -22.11 12.34
N PRO A 296 -1.92 -22.58 12.55
CA PRO A 296 -1.68 -23.94 13.01
C PRO A 296 -2.23 -24.22 14.41
N ASP A 297 -2.61 -25.47 14.70
CA ASP A 297 -3.09 -25.86 16.03
C ASP A 297 -2.05 -25.61 17.15
N GLU A 298 -0.76 -25.69 16.81
CA GLU A 298 0.37 -25.44 17.72
C GLU A 298 0.78 -23.97 17.80
N ASP A 299 0.01 -23.03 17.22
CA ASP A 299 0.32 -21.60 17.28
C ASP A 299 0.48 -21.13 18.74
N PRO A 300 1.58 -20.42 19.10
CA PRO A 300 1.88 -20.10 20.49
C PRO A 300 0.85 -19.16 21.14
N PHE A 301 0.10 -18.39 20.36
CA PHE A 301 -0.84 -17.39 20.85
C PHE A 301 -2.29 -17.75 20.53
N TYR A 302 -2.61 -17.96 19.25
CA TYR A 302 -3.98 -18.12 18.77
C TYR A 302 -4.64 -19.42 19.25
N ARG A 303 -3.85 -20.47 19.56
CA ARG A 303 -4.38 -21.70 20.16
C ARG A 303 -5.15 -21.47 21.45
N ASN A 304 -4.74 -20.46 22.24
CA ASN A 304 -5.39 -20.13 23.51
C ASN A 304 -6.78 -19.51 23.32
N TYR A 305 -7.10 -19.08 22.09
CA TYR A 305 -8.36 -18.46 21.71
C TYR A 305 -9.16 -19.32 20.71
N GLY A 306 -8.65 -20.49 20.32
CA GLY A 306 -9.30 -21.36 19.35
C GLY A 306 -9.35 -20.80 17.92
N VAL A 307 -8.46 -19.86 17.58
CA VAL A 307 -8.39 -19.22 16.26
C VAL A 307 -7.54 -20.08 15.33
N LYS A 308 -8.13 -20.50 14.20
CA LYS A 308 -7.51 -21.32 13.14
C LYS A 308 -7.44 -20.62 11.78
N CYS A 309 -8.07 -19.46 11.63
CA CYS A 309 -8.15 -18.73 10.37
C CYS A 309 -8.12 -17.22 10.63
N LEU A 310 -7.23 -16.50 9.93
CA LEU A 310 -7.25 -15.05 9.84
C LEU A 310 -7.83 -14.64 8.48
N ASN A 311 -8.85 -13.80 8.50
CA ASN A 311 -9.57 -13.40 7.29
C ASN A 311 -8.68 -12.57 6.38
N PHE A 312 -8.53 -12.99 5.13
CA PHE A 312 -7.73 -12.23 4.15
C PHE A 312 -8.30 -12.40 2.75
N VAL A 313 -8.41 -11.26 2.06
CA VAL A 313 -9.06 -11.13 0.76
C VAL A 313 -8.09 -10.46 -0.21
N ARG A 314 -8.20 -10.85 -1.47
CA ARG A 314 -7.37 -10.33 -2.56
C ARG A 314 -7.54 -8.83 -2.75
N SER A 315 -6.48 -8.17 -3.17
CA SER A 315 -6.51 -6.76 -3.54
C SER A 315 -7.26 -6.55 -4.85
N VAL A 316 -7.88 -5.38 -4.97
CA VAL A 316 -8.53 -4.94 -6.20
C VAL A 316 -7.49 -4.83 -7.32
N THR A 317 -7.84 -5.40 -8.47
CA THR A 317 -7.05 -5.28 -9.70
C THR A 317 -7.58 -4.17 -10.61
N THR A 318 -6.76 -3.68 -11.54
CA THR A 318 -7.16 -2.69 -12.56
C THR A 318 -6.62 -3.11 -13.93
N PRO A 319 -7.33 -2.84 -15.05
CA PRO A 319 -6.76 -3.04 -16.36
C PRO A 319 -5.48 -2.20 -16.53
N ARG A 320 -4.57 -2.69 -17.36
CA ARG A 320 -3.47 -1.87 -17.87
C ARG A 320 -4.02 -0.68 -18.65
N ASP A 321 -3.28 0.43 -18.69
CA ASP A 321 -3.74 1.67 -19.35
C ASP A 321 -4.05 1.48 -20.84
N ASP A 322 -3.44 0.48 -21.49
CA ASP A 322 -3.67 0.11 -22.90
C ASP A 322 -4.67 -1.04 -23.08
N CYS A 323 -5.33 -1.49 -22.01
CA CYS A 323 -6.30 -2.59 -21.96
C CYS A 323 -5.75 -3.96 -22.42
N SER A 324 -4.44 -4.14 -22.51
CA SER A 324 -3.85 -5.41 -22.95
C SER A 324 -4.17 -6.57 -21.99
N LEU A 325 -4.36 -7.75 -22.57
CA LEU A 325 -4.47 -9.00 -21.82
C LEU A 325 -3.14 -9.40 -21.18
N GLY A 326 -3.20 -10.08 -20.05
CA GLY A 326 -1.99 -10.44 -19.30
C GLY A 326 -2.26 -10.87 -17.87
N HIS A 327 -1.20 -10.81 -17.06
CA HIS A 327 -1.27 -11.03 -15.63
C HIS A 327 -1.99 -9.90 -14.90
N ALA A 328 -2.44 -10.18 -13.69
CA ALA A 328 -3.12 -9.24 -12.82
C ALA A 328 -2.21 -8.09 -12.40
N GLU A 329 -2.75 -6.88 -12.52
CA GLU A 329 -2.17 -5.68 -11.94
C GLU A 329 -3.07 -5.13 -10.85
N GLN A 330 -2.49 -4.89 -9.67
CA GLN A 330 -3.21 -4.30 -8.55
C GLN A 330 -3.33 -2.78 -8.74
N MET A 331 -4.39 -2.22 -8.19
CA MET A 331 -4.69 -0.80 -8.31
C MET A 331 -4.04 0.00 -7.18
N ASN A 332 -3.43 1.14 -7.50
CA ASN A 332 -3.13 2.18 -6.53
C ASN A 332 -4.28 3.21 -6.51
N THR A 333 -5.01 3.35 -5.40
CA THR A 333 -6.20 4.23 -5.32
C THR A 333 -5.90 5.68 -4.93
N VAL A 334 -4.62 6.06 -4.86
CA VAL A 334 -4.13 7.43 -4.64
C VAL A 334 -3.12 7.79 -5.73
N THR A 335 -2.66 9.05 -5.75
CA THR A 335 -1.62 9.48 -6.71
C THR A 335 -0.29 8.82 -6.34
N SER A 336 0.63 8.65 -7.30
CA SER A 336 1.97 8.09 -7.03
C SER A 336 3.02 9.15 -6.69
N TYR A 337 2.61 10.42 -6.62
CA TYR A 337 3.50 11.54 -6.35
C TYR A 337 3.57 11.82 -4.86
N LEU A 338 4.68 12.39 -4.40
CA LEU A 338 4.74 12.97 -3.05
C LEU A 338 4.12 14.37 -3.09
N ASP A 339 2.80 14.43 -3.19
CA ASP A 339 2.01 15.64 -3.49
C ASP A 339 1.00 16.03 -2.40
N GLY A 340 1.16 15.48 -1.19
CA GLY A 340 0.31 15.78 -0.05
C GLY A 340 -1.12 15.26 -0.21
N SER A 341 -1.37 14.26 -1.07
CA SER A 341 -2.71 13.73 -1.32
C SER A 341 -3.37 13.14 -0.07
N GLN A 342 -2.60 12.69 0.91
CA GLN A 342 -3.10 12.28 2.23
C GLN A 342 -3.66 13.46 3.06
N VAL A 343 -3.27 14.70 2.74
CA VAL A 343 -3.83 15.94 3.31
C VAL A 343 -4.96 16.49 2.44
N TYR A 344 -4.79 16.50 1.11
CA TYR A 344 -5.66 17.21 0.17
C TYR A 344 -6.70 16.34 -0.55
N GLY A 345 -6.58 15.01 -0.46
CA GLY A 345 -7.36 14.04 -1.21
C GLY A 345 -6.78 13.76 -2.59
N SER A 346 -7.08 12.58 -3.14
CA SER A 346 -6.70 12.18 -4.51
C SER A 346 -7.85 12.30 -5.52
N ASP A 347 -8.98 12.88 -5.12
CA ASP A 347 -10.13 13.16 -6.00
C ASP A 347 -10.76 14.52 -5.69
N ALA A 348 -11.35 15.14 -6.72
CA ALA A 348 -11.91 16.49 -6.62
C ALA A 348 -13.05 16.62 -5.59
N LYS A 349 -13.83 15.56 -5.35
CA LYS A 349 -14.94 15.58 -4.39
C LYS A 349 -14.40 15.62 -2.96
N THR A 350 -13.39 14.80 -2.65
CA THR A 350 -12.71 14.81 -1.36
C THR A 350 -11.99 16.14 -1.12
N ALA A 351 -11.21 16.61 -2.08
CA ALA A 351 -10.52 17.90 -2.01
C ALA A 351 -11.50 19.06 -1.76
N TYR A 352 -12.63 19.09 -2.48
CA TYR A 352 -13.67 20.09 -2.29
C TYR A 352 -14.34 20.02 -0.91
N LYS A 353 -14.54 18.82 -0.36
CA LYS A 353 -15.11 18.62 0.98
C LYS A 353 -14.19 19.11 2.10
N LEU A 354 -12.88 18.96 1.93
CA LEU A 354 -11.86 19.35 2.91
C LEU A 354 -11.65 20.88 2.98
N ARG A 355 -12.01 21.61 1.92
CA ARG A 355 -11.84 23.08 1.86
C ARG A 355 -12.89 23.83 2.64
N LYS A 356 -12.46 24.88 3.37
CA LYS A 356 -13.35 25.86 3.99
C LYS A 356 -14.01 26.78 2.95
N LYS A 357 -13.34 26.98 1.80
CA LYS A 357 -13.74 27.88 0.70
C LYS A 357 -13.81 29.35 1.13
N CYS A 358 -13.00 29.69 2.13
CA CYS A 358 -12.81 31.05 2.57
C CYS A 358 -11.35 31.22 3.03
N GLY A 359 -10.68 32.25 2.52
CA GLY A 359 -9.28 32.57 2.82
C GLY A 359 -8.28 31.51 2.35
N GLY A 360 -8.65 30.65 1.41
CA GLY A 360 -7.84 29.53 0.92
C GLY A 360 -7.68 28.39 1.93
N ARG A 361 -8.38 28.41 3.06
CA ARG A 361 -8.19 27.47 4.18
C ARG A 361 -8.81 26.09 3.94
N LEU A 362 -8.26 25.11 4.65
CA LEU A 362 -8.92 23.84 4.94
C LEU A 362 -9.90 23.99 6.12
N LYS A 363 -10.91 23.12 6.17
CA LYS A 363 -11.84 23.02 7.29
C LYS A 363 -11.10 22.51 8.52
N GLU A 364 -11.45 23.08 9.67
CA GLU A 364 -10.95 22.65 10.97
C GLU A 364 -12.10 22.75 11.98
N GLU A 365 -12.04 21.93 13.03
CA GLU A 365 -12.95 21.99 14.18
C GLU A 365 -12.21 22.62 15.37
N THR A 366 -12.85 23.57 16.05
CA THR A 366 -12.26 24.25 17.21
C THR A 366 -12.90 23.74 18.49
N MET A 367 -12.08 23.25 19.42
CA MET A 367 -12.54 22.93 20.77
C MET A 367 -12.58 24.16 21.67
N THR A 368 -13.51 24.18 22.62
CA THR A 368 -13.57 25.21 23.67
C THR A 368 -12.21 25.28 24.40
N ASN A 369 -11.62 26.48 24.45
CA ASN A 369 -10.32 26.77 25.08
C ASN A 369 -9.06 26.24 24.36
N CYS A 370 -9.16 25.74 23.12
CA CYS A 370 -8.00 25.49 22.25
C CYS A 370 -7.87 26.62 21.22
N LYS A 371 -6.66 27.12 20.93
CA LYS A 371 -6.48 28.20 19.94
C LYS A 371 -6.27 27.67 18.53
N LYS A 372 -5.67 26.47 18.40
CA LYS A 372 -5.47 25.79 17.11
C LYS A 372 -6.56 24.74 16.86
N GLY A 373 -7.03 24.67 15.62
CA GLY A 373 -8.05 23.71 15.19
C GLY A 373 -7.53 22.28 15.09
N PHE A 374 -8.47 21.34 15.10
CA PHE A 374 -8.30 19.92 14.78
C PHE A 374 -8.91 19.62 13.40
N LEU A 375 -8.64 18.43 12.90
CA LEU A 375 -9.23 17.95 11.65
C LEU A 375 -10.75 17.85 11.75
N PRO A 376 -11.48 18.03 10.65
CA PRO A 376 -12.92 17.85 10.64
C PRO A 376 -13.30 16.40 10.97
N SER A 377 -14.48 16.19 11.55
CA SER A 377 -15.02 14.87 11.86
C SER A 377 -15.58 14.19 10.60
N VAL A 378 -15.53 12.85 10.54
CA VAL A 378 -16.28 12.08 9.54
C VAL A 378 -17.80 12.17 9.76
N ASP A 379 -18.57 12.02 8.68
CA ASP A 379 -20.04 12.05 8.74
C ASP A 379 -20.61 10.87 9.56
N ASP A 380 -20.07 9.67 9.39
CA ASP A 380 -20.44 8.47 10.15
C ASP A 380 -19.22 7.92 10.92
N LYS A 381 -19.13 8.28 12.21
CA LYS A 381 -18.00 7.89 13.06
C LYS A 381 -17.98 6.40 13.36
N ALA A 382 -19.13 5.75 13.49
CA ALA A 382 -19.23 4.34 13.89
C ALA A 382 -18.80 3.40 12.75
N ALA A 383 -18.83 3.87 11.51
CA ALA A 383 -18.36 3.11 10.35
C ALA A 383 -16.82 3.05 10.23
N VAL A 384 -16.09 4.01 10.81
CA VAL A 384 -14.65 4.21 10.55
C VAL A 384 -13.78 4.09 11.80
N CYS A 385 -14.33 4.39 12.99
CA CYS A 385 -13.57 4.41 14.24
C CYS A 385 -14.12 3.43 15.28
N ASP A 386 -13.23 2.84 16.08
CA ASP A 386 -13.59 2.04 17.26
C ASP A 386 -13.85 2.95 18.46
N LEU A 387 -15.02 3.58 18.46
CA LEU A 387 -15.41 4.53 19.49
C LEU A 387 -15.82 3.83 20.79
N ARG A 388 -15.43 4.40 21.94
CA ARG A 388 -15.96 4.01 23.26
C ARG A 388 -17.26 4.76 23.57
N ASN A 389 -17.40 5.97 23.03
CA ASN A 389 -18.62 6.77 23.07
C ASN A 389 -18.68 7.72 21.86
N MET A 390 -19.87 8.20 21.49
CA MET A 390 -20.08 9.01 20.28
C MET A 390 -19.49 10.43 20.35
N SER A 391 -19.07 10.90 21.53
CA SER A 391 -18.41 12.20 21.67
C SER A 391 -16.92 12.13 21.33
N GLU A 392 -16.32 10.94 21.22
CA GLU A 392 -14.93 10.80 20.80
C GLU A 392 -14.70 11.32 19.36
N PRO A 393 -13.51 11.89 19.08
CA PRO A 393 -13.14 12.33 17.75
C PRO A 393 -13.01 11.14 16.78
N CYS A 394 -13.26 11.41 15.50
CA CYS A 394 -12.97 10.49 14.40
C CYS A 394 -12.80 11.34 13.15
N TYR A 395 -11.58 11.42 12.63
CA TYR A 395 -11.17 12.48 11.73
C TYR A 395 -11.37 12.15 10.26
N PHE A 396 -11.60 13.19 9.47
CA PHE A 396 -11.69 13.19 8.02
C PHE A 396 -10.50 13.97 7.43
N ALA A 397 -9.76 13.36 6.51
CA ALA A 397 -8.66 13.98 5.76
C ALA A 397 -8.64 13.50 4.30
N GLY A 398 -7.56 13.80 3.58
CA GLY A 398 -7.35 13.34 2.22
C GLY A 398 -7.21 11.81 2.09
N ASP A 399 -6.68 11.16 3.13
CA ASP A 399 -6.54 9.71 3.21
C ASP A 399 -7.47 9.09 4.26
N VAL A 400 -8.06 7.95 3.93
CA VAL A 400 -9.05 7.26 4.78
C VAL A 400 -8.44 6.55 5.98
N ARG A 401 -7.13 6.26 5.97
CA ARG A 401 -6.42 5.52 7.02
C ARG A 401 -5.96 6.44 8.16
N ILE A 402 -6.29 7.73 8.12
CA ILE A 402 -5.92 8.73 9.12
C ILE A 402 -6.14 8.28 10.58
N ASN A 403 -7.26 7.60 10.84
CA ASN A 403 -7.63 7.18 12.20
C ASN A 403 -6.92 5.90 12.65
N GLN A 404 -6.09 5.26 11.81
CA GLN A 404 -5.44 3.98 12.12
C GLN A 404 -4.70 4.02 13.45
N THR A 405 -3.98 5.11 13.75
CA THR A 405 -3.36 5.37 15.06
C THR A 405 -3.49 6.85 15.46
N PRO A 406 -3.52 7.18 16.76
CA PRO A 406 -3.55 8.57 17.22
C PRO A 406 -2.35 9.41 16.73
N THR A 407 -1.17 8.80 16.63
CA THR A 407 0.06 9.49 16.21
C THR A 407 0.06 9.83 14.72
N LEU A 408 -0.62 9.04 13.89
CA LEU A 408 -0.85 9.40 12.49
C LEU A 408 -1.80 10.61 12.40
N ALA A 409 -2.91 10.61 13.15
CA ALA A 409 -3.83 11.75 13.20
C ALA A 409 -3.15 13.05 13.67
N VAL A 410 -2.18 12.96 14.59
CA VAL A 410 -1.35 14.10 15.01
C VAL A 410 -0.55 14.69 13.84
N LEU A 411 0.11 13.86 13.02
CA LEU A 411 0.83 14.35 11.83
C LEU A 411 -0.11 15.03 10.82
N HIS A 412 -1.26 14.43 10.53
CA HIS A 412 -2.25 15.07 9.64
C HIS A 412 -2.73 16.41 10.20
N THR A 413 -2.90 16.52 11.52
CA THR A 413 -3.31 17.76 12.17
C THR A 413 -2.22 18.84 12.09
N LEU A 414 -0.94 18.48 12.24
CA LEU A 414 0.17 19.43 12.07
C LEU A 414 0.17 20.03 10.65
N LEU A 415 -0.06 19.20 9.64
CA LEU A 415 -0.07 19.62 8.23
C LEU A 415 -1.32 20.43 7.85
N LEU A 416 -2.48 20.11 8.43
CA LEU A 416 -3.67 20.95 8.35
C LEU A 416 -3.40 22.35 8.89
N ARG A 417 -2.80 22.42 10.09
CA ARG A 417 -2.48 23.68 10.75
C ARG A 417 -1.46 24.47 9.94
N GLU A 418 -0.47 23.80 9.34
CA GLU A 418 0.53 24.44 8.51
C GLU A 418 -0.09 25.05 7.25
N HIS A 419 -0.98 24.32 6.56
CA HIS A 419 -1.72 24.85 5.43
C HIS A 419 -2.50 26.12 5.81
N ASN A 420 -3.26 26.06 6.91
CA ASN A 420 -4.06 27.20 7.35
C ASN A 420 -3.19 28.39 7.77
N ARG A 421 -2.03 28.14 8.41
CA ARG A 421 -1.04 29.16 8.77
C ARG A 421 -0.48 29.86 7.53
N ILE A 422 -0.06 29.10 6.52
CA ILE A 422 0.44 29.63 5.25
C ILE A 422 -0.66 30.42 4.53
N ALA A 423 -1.87 29.88 4.45
CA ALA A 423 -3.01 30.54 3.79
C ALA A 423 -3.32 31.91 4.42
N ASP A 424 -3.32 32.01 5.76
CA ASP A 424 -3.54 33.28 6.47
C ASP A 424 -2.46 34.32 6.16
N ILE A 425 -1.19 33.90 6.13
CA ILE A 425 -0.06 34.78 5.81
C ILE A 425 -0.15 35.23 4.35
N LEU A 426 -0.41 34.33 3.40
CA LEU A 426 -0.55 34.66 1.99
C LEU A 426 -1.72 35.60 1.73
N SER A 427 -2.87 35.37 2.38
CA SER A 427 -4.04 36.24 2.33
C SER A 427 -3.70 37.67 2.80
N SER A 428 -2.93 37.76 3.89
CA SER A 428 -2.47 39.05 4.44
C SER A 428 -1.46 39.76 3.55
N LEU A 429 -0.54 39.01 2.94
CA LEU A 429 0.49 39.54 2.02
C LEU A 429 -0.09 39.95 0.67
N ASN A 430 -1.13 39.24 0.20
CA ASN A 430 -1.74 39.40 -1.12
C ASN A 430 -3.28 39.55 -1.01
N PRO A 431 -3.80 40.70 -0.54
CA PRO A 431 -5.24 40.87 -0.28
C PRO A 431 -6.16 40.77 -1.52
N LEU A 432 -5.60 40.80 -2.73
CA LEU A 432 -6.34 40.68 -4.00
C LEU A 432 -6.42 39.24 -4.52
N TRP A 433 -5.71 38.28 -3.91
CA TRP A 433 -5.78 36.88 -4.32
C TRP A 433 -7.14 36.28 -3.98
N THR A 434 -7.67 35.49 -4.90
CA THR A 434 -8.92 34.74 -4.68
C THR A 434 -8.69 33.60 -3.69
N ASP A 435 -9.78 33.07 -3.11
CA ASP A 435 -9.75 31.86 -2.27
C ASP A 435 -9.01 30.71 -2.95
N GLU A 436 -9.32 30.46 -4.22
CA GLU A 436 -8.68 29.41 -5.02
C GLU A 436 -7.17 29.61 -5.13
N LYS A 437 -6.75 30.85 -5.42
CA LYS A 437 -5.33 31.18 -5.57
C LYS A 437 -4.57 30.93 -4.26
N ILE A 438 -5.12 31.39 -3.14
CA ILE A 438 -4.50 31.20 -1.81
C ILE A 438 -4.44 29.71 -1.48
N TYR A 439 -5.52 28.95 -1.71
CA TYR A 439 -5.53 27.51 -1.50
C TYR A 439 -4.45 26.78 -2.30
N GLN A 440 -4.33 27.08 -3.60
CA GLN A 440 -3.37 26.41 -4.46
C GLN A 440 -1.92 26.78 -4.12
N GLU A 441 -1.64 28.05 -3.79
CA GLU A 441 -0.29 28.46 -3.37
C GLU A 441 0.08 27.86 -2.00
N ALA A 442 -0.84 27.85 -1.03
CA ALA A 442 -0.63 27.21 0.27
C ALA A 442 -0.42 25.69 0.11
N ARG A 443 -1.26 25.01 -0.70
CA ARG A 443 -1.09 23.60 -1.07
C ARG A 443 0.30 23.36 -1.67
N LYS A 444 0.71 24.18 -2.64
CA LYS A 444 2.00 24.05 -3.32
C LYS A 444 3.19 24.20 -2.36
N ILE A 445 3.13 25.14 -1.41
CA ILE A 445 4.17 25.36 -0.39
C ILE A 445 4.25 24.16 0.56
N VAL A 446 3.12 23.70 1.12
CA VAL A 446 3.11 22.55 2.03
C VAL A 446 3.63 21.29 1.33
N ILE A 447 3.27 21.07 0.05
CA ILE A 447 3.83 19.96 -0.73
C ILE A 447 5.36 20.08 -0.82
N ALA A 448 5.88 21.27 -1.08
CA ALA A 448 7.31 21.50 -1.13
C ALA A 448 7.98 21.24 0.24
N GLU A 449 7.33 21.58 1.35
CA GLU A 449 7.82 21.24 2.70
C GLU A 449 7.85 19.73 2.94
N ILE A 450 6.79 19.00 2.56
CA ILE A 450 6.74 17.53 2.65
C ILE A 450 7.87 16.89 1.82
N GLN A 451 8.04 17.35 0.57
CA GLN A 451 9.10 16.87 -0.32
C GLN A 451 10.48 17.18 0.25
N HIS A 452 10.70 18.41 0.74
CA HIS A 452 11.98 18.81 1.30
C HIS A 452 12.32 18.02 2.57
N ILE A 453 11.41 17.93 3.54
CA ILE A 453 11.62 17.16 4.78
C ILE A 453 11.91 15.69 4.45
N THR A 454 11.16 15.10 3.50
CA THR A 454 11.36 13.69 3.13
C THR A 454 12.72 13.47 2.49
N TYR A 455 13.09 14.25 1.48
CA TYR A 455 14.31 14.01 0.70
C TYR A 455 15.60 14.55 1.33
N GLN A 456 15.50 15.58 2.18
CA GLN A 456 16.66 16.23 2.80
C GLN A 456 16.93 15.74 4.22
N GLU A 457 15.90 15.37 4.99
CA GLU A 457 16.06 14.90 6.37
C GLU A 457 15.83 13.40 6.50
N TRP A 458 14.68 12.91 6.06
CA TRP A 458 14.23 11.55 6.40
C TRP A 458 14.94 10.46 5.58
N LEU A 459 14.97 10.57 4.24
CA LEU A 459 15.62 9.56 3.39
C LEU A 459 17.12 9.40 3.71
N PRO A 460 17.94 10.47 3.81
CA PRO A 460 19.38 10.30 4.07
C PRO A 460 19.67 9.64 5.41
N SER A 461 18.85 9.94 6.43
CA SER A 461 19.00 9.36 7.76
C SER A 461 18.66 7.87 7.80
N ASN A 462 17.63 7.44 7.07
CA ASN A 462 17.18 6.04 7.06
C ASN A 462 17.94 5.19 6.02
N PHE A 463 18.19 5.71 4.83
CA PHE A 463 18.59 4.92 3.66
C PHE A 463 20.04 5.13 3.21
N GLY A 464 20.80 5.93 3.96
CA GLY A 464 22.21 6.18 3.71
C GLY A 464 22.44 7.27 2.67
N GLU A 465 22.90 8.43 3.15
CA GLU A 465 23.16 9.62 2.34
C GLU A 465 24.08 9.35 1.13
N SER A 466 25.13 8.56 1.31
CA SER A 466 26.09 8.26 0.23
C SER A 466 25.45 7.50 -0.92
N TYR A 467 24.56 6.55 -0.62
CA TYR A 467 23.87 5.76 -1.63
C TYR A 467 22.83 6.59 -2.38
N LEU A 468 22.06 7.43 -1.67
CA LEU A 468 21.09 8.34 -2.30
C LEU A 468 21.75 9.37 -3.22
N ARG A 469 22.94 9.88 -2.85
CA ARG A 469 23.73 10.75 -3.72
C ARG A 469 24.20 10.02 -4.97
N TYR A 470 24.73 8.81 -4.81
CA TYR A 470 25.13 7.96 -5.94
C TYR A 470 23.96 7.68 -6.89
N TYR A 471 22.77 7.43 -6.34
CA TYR A 471 21.54 7.17 -7.10
C TYR A 471 20.90 8.44 -7.69
N GLY A 472 21.43 9.64 -7.42
CA GLY A 472 20.89 10.90 -7.95
C GLY A 472 19.60 11.38 -7.28
N ILE A 473 19.29 10.91 -6.07
CA ILE A 473 18.04 11.21 -5.35
C ILE A 473 18.14 12.51 -4.54
N SER A 474 19.33 12.84 -4.03
CA SER A 474 19.53 13.99 -3.15
C SER A 474 19.16 15.33 -3.82
N PRO A 475 18.33 16.17 -3.18
CA PRO A 475 18.04 17.51 -3.65
C PRO A 475 19.31 18.36 -3.78
N THR A 476 19.32 19.28 -4.74
CA THR A 476 20.47 20.19 -4.89
C THR A 476 20.32 21.40 -3.98
N SER A 477 21.38 22.18 -3.77
CA SER A 477 21.28 23.47 -3.05
C SER A 477 20.64 24.59 -3.88
N LEU A 478 20.58 24.45 -5.20
CA LEU A 478 19.98 25.41 -6.15
C LEU A 478 18.78 24.79 -6.87
N TYR A 479 18.41 25.31 -8.04
CA TYR A 479 17.48 24.58 -8.91
C TYR A 479 18.09 23.26 -9.38
N SER A 480 17.23 22.28 -9.59
CA SER A 480 17.51 21.09 -10.36
C SER A 480 16.90 21.21 -11.75
N HIS A 481 17.54 20.57 -12.73
CA HIS A 481 16.97 20.28 -14.05
C HIS A 481 16.80 18.77 -14.18
N SER A 482 16.38 18.13 -13.09
CA SER A 482 16.41 16.69 -12.94
C SER A 482 15.13 16.02 -13.43
N TYR A 483 14.05 16.77 -13.71
CA TYR A 483 12.85 16.20 -14.30
C TYR A 483 13.16 15.50 -15.62
N ASN A 484 12.72 14.25 -15.75
CA ASN A 484 12.81 13.47 -16.98
C ASN A 484 11.44 12.87 -17.31
N GLU A 485 10.89 13.26 -18.46
CA GLU A 485 9.58 12.80 -18.95
C GLU A 485 9.56 11.32 -19.37
N GLU A 486 10.71 10.66 -19.53
CA GLU A 486 10.80 9.23 -19.80
C GLU A 486 10.70 8.37 -18.52
N VAL A 487 10.82 8.99 -17.34
CA VAL A 487 10.77 8.28 -16.06
C VAL A 487 9.32 8.14 -15.59
N ASN A 488 8.84 6.90 -15.48
CA ASN A 488 7.51 6.61 -14.95
C ASN A 488 7.48 6.70 -13.42
N PRO A 489 6.74 7.67 -12.83
CA PRO A 489 6.63 7.86 -11.38
C PRO A 489 5.73 6.84 -10.67
N GLY A 490 5.02 5.98 -11.41
CA GLY A 490 4.11 4.98 -10.85
C GLY A 490 4.80 4.06 -9.84
N ILE A 491 4.10 3.78 -8.73
CA ILE A 491 4.67 2.99 -7.64
C ILE A 491 4.97 1.56 -8.08
N ILE A 492 6.18 1.10 -7.79
CA ILE A 492 6.67 -0.26 -8.00
C ILE A 492 5.93 -1.18 -7.03
N ASN A 493 5.33 -2.25 -7.55
CA ASN A 493 4.56 -3.18 -6.74
C ASN A 493 5.42 -3.84 -5.64
N GLY A 494 6.67 -4.21 -5.97
CA GLY A 494 7.66 -4.72 -5.00
C GLY A 494 8.07 -3.72 -3.92
N PHE A 495 7.98 -2.41 -4.19
CA PHE A 495 8.15 -1.38 -3.16
C PHE A 495 6.94 -1.37 -2.21
N GLY A 496 5.71 -1.26 -2.76
CA GLY A 496 4.49 -1.08 -1.97
C GLY A 496 3.97 -2.33 -1.25
N ALA A 497 4.19 -3.53 -1.80
CA ALA A 497 3.77 -4.80 -1.21
C ALA A 497 4.95 -5.64 -0.66
N GLY A 498 6.14 -5.04 -0.57
CA GLY A 498 7.36 -5.72 -0.14
C GLY A 498 8.30 -4.82 0.64
N ALA A 499 9.24 -4.17 -0.06
CA ALA A 499 10.39 -3.50 0.57
C ALA A 499 10.00 -2.41 1.58
N PHE A 500 9.05 -1.53 1.25
CA PHE A 500 8.69 -0.41 2.13
C PHE A 500 7.85 -0.83 3.35
N ARG A 501 7.32 -2.06 3.35
CA ARG A 501 6.64 -2.66 4.51
C ARG A 501 7.61 -3.00 5.64
N PHE A 502 8.92 -3.03 5.37
CA PHE A 502 9.93 -3.28 6.39
C PHE A 502 9.91 -2.27 7.54
N LEU A 503 9.42 -1.05 7.29
CA LEU A 503 9.21 -0.04 8.34
C LEU A 503 8.22 -0.49 9.44
N HIS A 504 7.40 -1.52 9.19
CA HIS A 504 6.55 -2.12 10.22
C HIS A 504 7.36 -2.74 11.39
N THR A 505 8.62 -3.12 11.16
CA THR A 505 9.51 -3.62 12.22
C THR A 505 9.83 -2.54 13.26
N MET A 506 9.83 -1.27 12.85
CA MET A 506 10.15 -0.13 13.71
C MET A 506 8.98 0.37 14.57
N ILE A 507 7.81 -0.29 14.50
CA ILE A 507 6.62 0.09 15.28
C ILE A 507 6.84 -0.30 16.75
N PRO A 508 6.75 0.66 17.70
CA PRO A 508 6.84 0.37 19.14
C PRO A 508 5.56 -0.28 19.67
N ASP A 509 5.65 -0.84 20.87
CA ASP A 509 4.53 -1.48 21.57
C ASP A 509 3.53 -0.51 22.22
N SER A 510 3.87 0.77 22.27
CA SER A 510 3.14 1.77 23.03
C SER A 510 3.21 3.16 22.40
N ILE A 511 2.26 4.01 22.75
CA ILE A 511 2.22 5.43 22.43
C ILE A 511 2.58 6.19 23.71
N MET A 512 3.74 6.84 23.71
CA MET A 512 4.19 7.68 24.82
C MET A 512 3.59 9.07 24.75
N THR A 513 3.24 9.62 25.91
CA THR A 513 2.99 11.05 26.09
C THR A 513 4.00 11.64 27.05
N CYS A 514 4.43 12.88 26.79
CA CYS A 514 5.41 13.58 27.61
C CYS A 514 4.90 14.95 28.01
N SER A 515 5.04 15.30 29.29
CA SER A 515 4.68 16.63 29.81
C SER A 515 5.55 17.73 29.20
N SER A 516 5.26 19.00 29.50
CA SER A 516 6.05 20.14 29.03
C SER A 516 7.53 20.11 29.46
N SER A 517 7.88 19.36 30.51
CA SER A 517 9.27 19.11 30.94
C SER A 517 9.91 17.90 30.25
N TYR A 518 9.26 17.33 29.23
CA TYR A 518 9.68 16.12 28.53
C TYR A 518 9.81 14.88 29.42
N GLN A 519 9.17 14.88 30.60
CA GLN A 519 9.04 13.69 31.43
C GLN A 519 7.89 12.82 30.92
N VAL A 520 8.09 11.51 30.91
CA VAL A 520 7.05 10.53 30.53
C VAL A 520 5.84 10.73 31.43
N ALA A 521 4.71 11.06 30.82
CA ALA A 521 3.43 11.24 31.52
C ALA A 521 2.63 9.93 31.52
N TYR A 522 2.53 9.27 30.36
CA TYR A 522 1.82 7.99 30.22
C TYR A 522 2.35 7.16 29.04
N LEU A 523 2.15 5.84 29.11
CA LEU A 523 2.41 4.89 28.03
C LEU A 523 1.09 4.16 27.70
N TYR A 524 0.46 4.55 26.59
CA TYR A 524 -0.75 3.88 26.11
C TYR A 524 -0.37 2.64 25.32
N LYS A 525 -1.04 1.52 25.57
CA LYS A 525 -0.86 0.30 24.78
C LYS A 525 -1.37 0.52 23.36
N MET A 526 -0.57 0.23 22.34
CA MET A 526 -0.92 0.48 20.94
C MET A 526 -2.24 -0.21 20.54
N SER A 527 -2.40 -1.49 20.91
CA SER A 527 -3.57 -2.29 20.53
C SER A 527 -4.91 -1.84 21.13
N ASP A 528 -4.92 -0.92 22.09
CA ASP A 528 -6.15 -0.35 22.67
C ASP A 528 -6.61 0.94 21.98
N TYR A 529 -5.83 1.43 20.99
CA TYR A 529 -6.03 2.72 20.32
C TYR A 529 -5.97 2.66 18.78
N TYR A 530 -5.91 1.47 18.17
CA TYR A 530 -6.16 1.38 16.73
C TYR A 530 -7.57 1.92 16.42
N PHE A 531 -7.71 2.77 15.40
CA PHE A 531 -8.98 3.38 15.02
C PHE A 531 -9.67 4.21 16.09
N ASN A 532 -8.95 4.59 17.14
CA ASN A 532 -9.49 5.39 18.22
C ASN A 532 -8.54 6.57 18.50
N PRO A 533 -8.79 7.75 17.93
CA PRO A 533 -7.97 8.93 18.16
C PRO A 533 -8.35 9.69 19.45
N SER A 534 -9.13 9.11 20.37
CA SER A 534 -9.66 9.82 21.55
C SER A 534 -8.60 10.49 22.41
N ILE A 535 -7.38 9.93 22.48
CA ILE A 535 -6.30 10.52 23.26
C ILE A 535 -5.78 11.84 22.68
N VAL A 536 -6.02 12.15 21.40
CA VAL A 536 -5.56 13.38 20.75
C VAL A 536 -6.24 14.62 21.36
N GLU A 537 -7.51 14.46 21.76
CA GLU A 537 -8.36 15.52 22.32
C GLU A 537 -8.76 15.28 23.78
N ALA A 538 -8.07 14.36 24.49
CA ALA A 538 -8.46 13.99 25.84
C ALA A 538 -8.43 15.16 26.83
N ASN A 539 -7.52 16.12 26.64
CA ASN A 539 -7.48 17.41 27.31
C ASN A 539 -6.69 18.44 26.48
N ARG A 540 -6.60 19.69 26.95
CA ARG A 540 -5.97 20.79 26.22
C ARG A 540 -4.48 20.59 25.90
N GLU A 541 -3.75 19.81 26.72
CA GLU A 541 -2.32 19.54 26.54
C GLU A 541 -2.07 18.26 25.75
N SER A 542 -3.08 17.40 25.59
CA SER A 542 -2.94 16.05 25.04
C SER A 542 -2.28 16.00 23.67
N PHE A 543 -2.67 16.89 22.76
CA PHE A 543 -2.05 16.97 21.43
C PHE A 543 -0.54 17.21 21.53
N ASP A 544 -0.14 18.22 22.30
CA ASP A 544 1.26 18.58 22.44
C ASP A 544 2.04 17.56 23.29
N ASP A 545 1.38 16.91 24.25
CA ASP A 545 1.97 15.81 25.02
C ASP A 545 2.29 14.60 24.14
N ILE A 546 1.41 14.26 23.19
CA ILE A 546 1.66 13.21 22.19
C ILE A 546 2.78 13.64 21.25
N VAL A 547 2.79 14.89 20.76
CA VAL A 547 3.90 15.39 19.91
C VAL A 547 5.24 15.31 20.64
N ARG A 548 5.30 15.71 21.91
CA ARG A 548 6.52 15.56 22.73
C ARG A 548 6.90 14.10 22.91
N GLY A 549 5.91 13.23 23.10
CA GLY A 549 6.09 11.79 23.19
C GLY A 549 6.71 11.20 21.92
N THR A 550 6.20 11.54 20.74
CA THR A 550 6.71 10.98 19.47
C THR A 550 8.14 11.40 19.13
N VAL A 551 8.58 12.59 19.56
CA VAL A 551 9.98 13.06 19.38
C VAL A 551 10.93 12.63 20.51
N THR A 552 10.42 11.96 21.54
CA THR A 552 11.20 11.52 22.71
C THR A 552 11.29 9.99 22.78
N GLN A 553 10.19 9.32 22.51
CA GLN A 553 10.11 7.86 22.48
C GLN A 553 10.99 7.32 21.36
N PRO A 554 11.88 6.36 21.64
CA PRO A 554 12.58 5.61 20.61
C PRO A 554 11.60 4.77 19.77
N ALA A 555 11.85 4.64 18.47
CA ALA A 555 11.23 3.60 17.66
C ALA A 555 11.70 2.19 18.11
N SER A 556 11.04 1.14 17.63
CA SER A 556 11.65 -0.20 17.68
C SER A 556 12.85 -0.24 16.73
N GLU A 557 13.80 -1.13 17.03
CA GLU A 557 14.97 -1.31 16.17
C GLU A 557 14.57 -1.84 14.79
N SER A 558 15.34 -1.47 13.77
CA SER A 558 15.13 -1.94 12.40
C SER A 558 15.72 -3.33 12.21
N ASP A 559 15.06 -4.33 12.78
CA ASP A 559 15.51 -5.71 12.72
C ASP A 559 14.32 -6.69 12.56
N PRO A 560 14.56 -7.99 12.41
CA PRO A 560 13.49 -8.97 12.31
C PRO A 560 12.68 -9.19 13.58
N PHE A 561 12.79 -8.39 14.64
CA PHE A 561 11.98 -8.57 15.85
C PHE A 561 10.82 -7.60 15.86
N VAL A 562 9.61 -8.15 16.05
CA VAL A 562 8.38 -7.40 15.81
C VAL A 562 7.45 -7.56 16.99
N THR A 563 6.96 -6.43 17.51
CA THR A 563 6.09 -6.40 18.68
C THR A 563 4.79 -7.19 18.48
N ARG A 564 4.34 -7.87 19.55
CA ARG A 564 3.03 -8.54 19.59
C ARG A 564 1.85 -7.61 19.27
N GLU A 565 2.03 -6.31 19.46
CA GLU A 565 1.01 -5.30 19.20
C GLU A 565 0.60 -5.22 17.72
N ILE A 566 1.44 -5.74 16.81
CA ILE A 566 1.14 -5.86 15.38
C ILE A 566 1.14 -7.30 14.87
N THR A 567 1.82 -8.26 15.51
CA THR A 567 1.82 -9.68 15.06
C THR A 567 0.70 -10.52 15.68
N ASN A 568 0.00 -10.04 16.71
CA ASN A 568 -1.03 -10.81 17.41
C ASN A 568 -2.26 -9.99 17.78
N LEU A 569 -2.08 -8.68 17.95
CA LEU A 569 -3.08 -7.76 18.50
C LEU A 569 -3.43 -6.63 17.52
N LEU A 570 -3.01 -6.73 16.26
CA LEU A 570 -3.33 -5.74 15.23
C LEU A 570 -4.85 -5.62 15.13
N PHE A 571 -5.38 -4.42 15.32
CA PHE A 571 -6.81 -4.14 15.20
C PHE A 571 -7.70 -5.00 16.09
N LYS A 572 -7.21 -5.48 17.24
CA LYS A 572 -7.99 -6.35 18.14
C LYS A 572 -9.30 -5.71 18.65
N THR A 573 -9.46 -4.39 18.55
CA THR A 573 -10.59 -3.63 19.13
C THR A 573 -10.88 -4.07 20.57
N ARG A 574 -12.06 -4.65 20.81
CA ARG A 574 -12.57 -5.15 22.10
C ARG A 574 -12.23 -6.63 22.33
N ASP A 575 -11.69 -7.32 21.34
CA ASP A 575 -11.29 -8.71 21.45
C ASP A 575 -9.97 -8.88 22.22
N LYS A 576 -9.71 -10.13 22.60
CA LYS A 576 -8.47 -10.54 23.28
C LYS A 576 -7.34 -10.88 22.29
N TRP A 577 -7.64 -10.90 21.01
CA TRP A 577 -6.74 -11.23 19.90
C TRP A 577 -7.08 -10.34 18.70
N GLY A 578 -6.10 -10.11 17.83
CA GLY A 578 -6.25 -9.36 16.59
C GLY A 578 -5.62 -10.10 15.42
N MET A 579 -5.29 -9.36 14.37
CA MET A 579 -4.62 -9.87 13.19
C MET A 579 -3.09 -9.91 13.37
N ASP A 580 -2.38 -10.43 12.37
CA ASP A 580 -0.93 -10.50 12.29
C ASP A 580 -0.43 -9.74 11.06
N LEU A 581 0.11 -8.53 11.26
CA LEU A 581 0.55 -7.65 10.18
C LEU A 581 1.65 -8.28 9.32
N ILE A 582 2.58 -9.01 9.93
CA ILE A 582 3.69 -9.64 9.22
C ILE A 582 3.20 -10.79 8.35
N ALA A 583 2.32 -11.63 8.89
CA ALA A 583 1.69 -12.69 8.09
C ALA A 583 0.86 -12.10 6.94
N MET A 584 0.20 -10.96 7.17
CA MET A 584 -0.57 -10.22 6.17
C MET A 584 0.31 -9.61 5.08
N ASP A 585 1.46 -9.03 5.40
CA ASP A 585 2.40 -8.48 4.43
C ASP A 585 2.95 -9.58 3.51
N ILE A 586 3.32 -10.74 4.07
CA ILE A 586 3.75 -11.91 3.30
C ILE A 586 2.63 -12.39 2.37
N GLN A 587 1.41 -12.54 2.90
CA GLN A 587 0.26 -12.98 2.11
C GLN A 587 -0.12 -11.96 1.01
N ARG A 588 0.02 -10.65 1.29
CA ARG A 588 -0.18 -9.58 0.31
C ARG A 588 0.85 -9.63 -0.80
N GLY A 589 2.12 -9.86 -0.48
CA GLY A 589 3.18 -10.05 -1.48
C GLY A 589 2.86 -11.21 -2.43
N ARG A 590 2.34 -12.32 -1.89
CA ARG A 590 1.91 -13.48 -2.70
C ARG A 590 0.68 -13.17 -3.56
N ASP A 591 -0.30 -12.46 -3.02
CA ASP A 591 -1.51 -12.00 -3.74
C ASP A 591 -1.15 -11.10 -4.94
N HIS A 592 -0.18 -10.22 -4.75
CA HIS A 592 0.33 -9.28 -5.76
C HIS A 592 1.28 -9.93 -6.78
N GLY A 593 1.55 -11.23 -6.63
CA GLY A 593 2.50 -11.96 -7.47
C GLY A 593 3.87 -11.32 -7.44
N ILE A 594 4.33 -10.85 -6.27
CA ILE A 594 5.68 -10.28 -6.14
C ILE A 594 6.70 -11.38 -6.42
N ALA A 595 7.71 -11.06 -7.24
CA ALA A 595 8.82 -11.96 -7.55
C ALA A 595 9.56 -12.39 -6.27
N SER A 596 10.30 -13.49 -6.33
CA SER A 596 11.02 -13.98 -5.16
C SER A 596 12.11 -12.99 -4.72
N TYR A 597 12.55 -13.11 -3.47
CA TYR A 597 13.72 -12.39 -2.98
C TYR A 597 14.92 -12.56 -3.91
N ASN A 598 15.16 -13.77 -4.42
CA ASN A 598 16.29 -14.06 -5.30
C ASN A 598 16.19 -13.36 -6.67
N ASP A 599 14.96 -13.18 -7.20
CA ASP A 599 14.73 -12.45 -8.44
C ASP A 599 14.99 -10.95 -8.26
N TYR A 600 14.61 -10.38 -7.12
CA TYR A 600 14.92 -8.98 -6.79
C TYR A 600 16.40 -8.75 -6.51
N ARG A 601 17.10 -9.71 -5.89
CA ARG A 601 18.57 -9.66 -5.77
C ARG A 601 19.22 -9.50 -7.13
N GLU A 602 18.85 -10.35 -8.09
CA GLU A 602 19.35 -10.29 -9.47
C GLU A 602 18.97 -8.98 -10.17
N THR A 603 17.73 -8.52 -10.00
CA THR A 603 17.26 -7.22 -10.51
C THR A 603 18.11 -6.06 -9.96
N CYS A 604 18.55 -6.16 -8.71
CA CYS A 604 19.41 -5.18 -8.04
C CYS A 604 20.91 -5.39 -8.30
N GLY A 605 21.28 -6.28 -9.24
CA GLY A 605 22.68 -6.54 -9.61
C GLY A 605 23.46 -7.42 -8.63
N LEU A 606 22.78 -8.03 -7.65
CA LEU A 606 23.37 -9.02 -6.76
C LEU A 606 23.38 -10.39 -7.41
N LYS A 607 24.32 -11.25 -7.00
CA LYS A 607 24.40 -12.61 -7.52
C LYS A 607 23.22 -13.44 -7.03
N ARG A 608 22.50 -14.07 -7.97
CA ARG A 608 21.48 -15.08 -7.65
C ARG A 608 22.07 -16.20 -6.78
N ALA A 609 21.43 -16.50 -5.66
CA ALA A 609 21.83 -17.62 -4.81
C ALA A 609 21.32 -18.94 -5.39
N MET A 610 22.18 -19.97 -5.42
CA MET A 610 21.81 -21.32 -5.85
C MET A 610 21.43 -22.21 -4.65
N CYS A 611 21.96 -21.90 -3.47
CA CYS A 611 21.55 -22.48 -2.20
C CYS A 611 21.51 -21.43 -1.09
N PHE A 612 20.96 -21.76 0.08
CA PHE A 612 20.87 -20.82 1.20
C PHE A 612 22.23 -20.29 1.66
N GLN A 613 23.30 -21.09 1.56
CA GLN A 613 24.64 -20.67 1.98
C GLN A 613 25.24 -19.58 1.08
N ASP A 614 24.78 -19.45 -0.16
CA ASP A 614 25.19 -18.37 -1.07
C ASP A 614 24.68 -16.98 -0.64
N LEU A 615 23.81 -16.92 0.38
CA LEU A 615 23.34 -15.68 1.01
C LEU A 615 24.32 -15.13 2.05
N LEU A 616 25.42 -15.86 2.31
CA LEU A 616 26.44 -15.40 3.25
C LEU A 616 27.18 -14.19 2.67
N GLY A 617 27.09 -13.08 3.40
CA GLY A 617 27.62 -11.78 2.95
C GLY A 617 26.55 -10.69 3.05
N GLU A 618 25.30 -11.06 2.78
CA GLU A 618 24.12 -10.22 2.91
C GLU A 618 23.32 -10.63 4.15
N ILE A 619 23.09 -11.93 4.35
CA ILE A 619 22.32 -12.45 5.49
C ILE A 619 23.25 -13.09 6.54
N PRO A 620 23.07 -12.80 7.85
CA PRO A 620 23.75 -13.50 8.95
C PRO A 620 23.48 -15.02 8.98
N GLN A 621 24.47 -15.82 9.42
CA GLN A 621 24.39 -17.29 9.36
C GLN A 621 23.22 -17.88 10.15
N ASP A 622 22.88 -17.32 11.31
CA ASP A 622 21.74 -17.75 12.13
C ASP A 622 20.41 -17.54 11.39
N ARG A 623 20.26 -16.42 10.67
CA ARG A 623 19.09 -16.14 9.84
C ARG A 623 19.04 -17.02 8.59
N ILE A 624 20.18 -17.32 7.97
CA ILE A 624 20.29 -18.32 6.87
C ILE A 624 19.79 -19.69 7.36
N ASN A 625 20.25 -20.12 8.53
CA ASN A 625 19.82 -21.40 9.11
C ASN A 625 18.30 -21.42 9.34
N ALA A 626 17.74 -20.33 9.88
CA ALA A 626 16.30 -20.21 10.09
C ALA A 626 15.49 -20.25 8.78
N LEU A 627 15.96 -19.56 7.72
CA LEU A 627 15.34 -19.61 6.39
C LEU A 627 15.34 -21.03 5.82
N SER A 628 16.46 -21.74 5.92
CA SER A 628 16.62 -23.11 5.40
C SER A 628 15.74 -24.15 6.11
N GLN A 629 15.27 -23.85 7.31
CA GLN A 629 14.33 -24.71 8.06
C GLN A 629 12.87 -24.48 7.66
N ILE A 630 12.58 -23.38 6.97
CA ILE A 630 11.21 -22.96 6.63
C ILE A 630 10.96 -23.11 5.12
N TYR A 631 11.89 -22.64 4.28
CA TYR A 631 11.76 -22.70 2.83
C TYR A 631 12.48 -23.91 2.26
N GLU A 632 11.86 -24.54 1.25
CA GLU A 632 12.43 -25.71 0.57
C GLU A 632 13.61 -25.33 -0.34
N CYS A 633 13.53 -24.17 -0.97
CA CYS A 633 14.53 -23.65 -1.90
C CYS A 633 14.75 -22.16 -1.67
N VAL A 634 15.96 -21.66 -1.96
CA VAL A 634 16.27 -20.22 -1.87
C VAL A 634 15.42 -19.37 -2.84
N ASP A 635 14.99 -19.96 -3.95
CA ASP A 635 14.07 -19.33 -4.91
C ASP A 635 12.63 -19.18 -4.36
N ASP A 636 12.29 -19.81 -3.24
CA ASP A 636 10.95 -19.77 -2.65
C ASP A 636 10.79 -18.66 -1.60
N VAL A 637 11.86 -17.98 -1.22
CA VAL A 637 11.84 -16.93 -0.20
C VAL A 637 11.05 -15.73 -0.71
N ASP A 638 9.98 -15.36 0.01
CA ASP A 638 9.20 -14.15 -0.27
C ASP A 638 10.08 -12.90 -0.14
N LEU A 639 9.90 -11.89 -1.01
CA LEU A 639 10.71 -10.65 -1.02
C LEU A 639 10.80 -10.00 0.37
N PHE A 640 9.65 -9.80 1.03
CA PHE A 640 9.59 -9.19 2.36
C PHE A 640 10.46 -9.95 3.37
N VAL A 641 10.37 -11.29 3.36
CA VAL A 641 11.08 -12.15 4.30
C VAL A 641 12.58 -12.12 4.04
N GLY A 642 12.99 -12.32 2.79
CA GLY A 642 14.41 -12.34 2.44
C GLY A 642 15.12 -11.01 2.72
N GLY A 643 14.52 -9.90 2.29
CA GLY A 643 15.09 -8.57 2.52
C GLY A 643 15.12 -8.17 3.99
N ALA A 644 14.11 -8.54 4.79
CA ALA A 644 14.13 -8.28 6.24
C ALA A 644 15.23 -9.08 6.96
N MET A 645 15.67 -10.22 6.40
CA MET A 645 16.74 -11.02 6.99
C MET A 645 18.14 -10.50 6.66
N GLU A 646 18.30 -9.60 5.69
CA GLU A 646 19.58 -8.98 5.38
C GLU A 646 20.15 -8.22 6.58
N ARG A 647 21.48 -8.12 6.62
CA ARG A 647 22.16 -7.18 7.52
C ARG A 647 22.05 -5.78 6.91
N ASP A 648 21.97 -4.79 7.78
CA ASP A 648 21.99 -3.39 7.38
C ASP A 648 23.30 -3.04 6.66
N VAL A 649 23.18 -2.27 5.58
CA VAL A 649 24.36 -1.63 4.99
C VAL A 649 24.78 -0.42 5.82
N GLN A 650 26.05 -0.06 5.76
CA GLN A 650 26.59 1.03 6.58
C GLN A 650 25.83 2.35 6.34
N GLY A 651 25.31 2.93 7.42
CA GLY A 651 24.59 4.21 7.39
C GLY A 651 23.15 4.12 6.91
N SER A 652 22.61 2.91 6.74
CA SER A 652 21.19 2.67 6.43
C SER A 652 20.60 1.70 7.44
N ILE A 653 19.28 1.75 7.62
CA ILE A 653 18.50 0.74 8.32
C ILE A 653 18.14 -0.46 7.43
N LEU A 654 18.59 -0.48 6.17
CA LEU A 654 18.18 -1.46 5.17
C LEU A 654 19.35 -2.35 4.75
N GLY A 655 19.04 -3.59 4.38
CA GLY A 655 19.92 -4.40 3.56
C GLY A 655 19.98 -3.94 2.09
N GLN A 656 20.92 -4.51 1.33
CA GLN A 656 21.22 -4.11 -0.05
C GLN A 656 20.00 -4.22 -0.98
N THR A 657 19.20 -5.28 -0.86
CA THR A 657 18.07 -5.51 -1.77
C THR A 657 16.97 -4.47 -1.54
N PHE A 658 16.62 -4.21 -0.28
CA PHE A 658 15.63 -3.18 0.04
C PHE A 658 16.14 -1.77 -0.25
N GLN A 659 17.42 -1.48 0.02
CA GLN A 659 18.02 -0.19 -0.30
C GLN A 659 17.93 0.12 -1.80
N CYS A 660 18.20 -0.86 -2.67
CA CYS A 660 18.04 -0.75 -4.12
C CYS A 660 16.59 -0.45 -4.55
N ILE A 661 15.62 -1.25 -4.09
CA ILE A 661 14.21 -1.11 -4.48
C ILE A 661 13.64 0.24 -4.00
N ILE A 662 13.97 0.63 -2.76
CA ILE A 662 13.50 1.88 -2.16
C ILE A 662 14.15 3.08 -2.83
N ALA A 663 15.46 3.04 -3.10
CA ALA A 663 16.14 4.10 -3.85
C ALA A 663 15.53 4.28 -5.25
N GLU A 664 15.29 3.20 -5.98
CA GLU A 664 14.65 3.25 -7.30
C GLU A 664 13.26 3.91 -7.24
N GLN A 665 12.46 3.61 -6.21
CA GLN A 665 11.16 4.26 -6.05
C GLN A 665 11.27 5.77 -5.77
N PHE A 666 12.19 6.18 -4.88
CA PHE A 666 12.37 7.59 -4.57
C PHE A 666 13.06 8.36 -5.70
N TYR A 667 13.88 7.70 -6.51
CA TYR A 667 14.33 8.24 -7.79
C TYR A 667 13.14 8.56 -8.69
N ARG A 668 12.23 7.59 -8.91
CA ARG A 668 11.05 7.78 -9.75
C ARG A 668 10.10 8.87 -9.27
N THR A 669 9.86 8.97 -7.96
CA THR A 669 8.93 9.97 -7.40
C THR A 669 9.50 11.39 -7.41
N ARG A 670 10.81 11.56 -7.51
CA ARG A 670 11.47 12.86 -7.73
C ARG A 670 11.62 13.19 -9.22
N ILE A 671 12.30 12.30 -9.94
CA ILE A 671 12.74 12.53 -11.32
C ILE A 671 11.58 12.48 -12.31
N GLY A 672 10.57 11.64 -12.06
CA GLY A 672 9.35 11.57 -12.85
C GLY A 672 8.29 12.60 -12.47
N ASP A 673 8.54 13.48 -11.48
CA ASP A 673 7.60 14.51 -11.05
C ASP A 673 7.94 15.89 -11.64
N ARG A 674 7.15 16.32 -12.63
CA ARG A 674 7.30 17.62 -13.30
C ARG A 674 7.26 18.79 -12.34
N PHE A 675 6.52 18.65 -11.24
CA PHE A 675 6.26 19.72 -10.30
C PHE A 675 7.12 19.62 -9.03
N PHE A 676 8.07 18.69 -8.96
CA PHE A 676 8.94 18.51 -7.79
C PHE A 676 9.58 19.85 -7.39
N TYR A 677 9.63 20.13 -6.09
CA TYR A 677 9.77 21.50 -5.58
C TYR A 677 11.05 22.22 -6.00
N ASP A 678 12.14 21.48 -6.29
CA ASP A 678 13.42 22.05 -6.67
C ASP A 678 13.61 22.17 -8.21
N ASN A 679 12.65 21.74 -9.03
CA ASN A 679 12.72 21.89 -10.49
C ASN A 679 12.74 23.37 -10.87
N GLY A 680 13.78 23.80 -11.59
CA GLY A 680 13.96 25.17 -12.06
C GLY A 680 13.44 25.42 -13.47
N GLU A 681 13.31 26.71 -13.80
CA GLU A 681 13.06 27.20 -15.17
C GLU A 681 11.79 26.66 -15.85
N MET A 682 10.83 26.18 -15.06
CA MET A 682 9.52 25.77 -15.51
C MET A 682 8.47 26.85 -15.21
N PRO A 683 7.37 26.97 -15.97
CA PRO A 683 6.31 27.96 -15.70
C PRO A 683 5.73 27.88 -14.28
N HIS A 684 5.76 26.69 -13.68
CA HIS A 684 5.29 26.42 -12.33
C HIS A 684 6.40 26.35 -11.27
N SER A 685 7.66 26.62 -11.60
CA SER A 685 8.76 26.65 -10.62
C SER A 685 8.52 27.70 -9.54
N PHE A 686 9.04 27.45 -8.34
CA PHE A 686 9.23 28.52 -7.36
C PHE A 686 10.32 29.48 -7.87
N THR A 687 10.28 30.75 -7.47
CA THR A 687 11.39 31.68 -7.76
C THR A 687 12.63 31.34 -6.93
N PRO A 688 13.83 31.88 -7.24
CA PRO A 688 15.03 31.57 -6.46
C PRO A 688 14.90 31.98 -4.99
N GLU A 689 14.23 33.10 -4.72
CA GLU A 689 13.95 33.60 -3.38
C GLU A 689 12.99 32.68 -2.64
N GLN A 690 11.93 32.23 -3.31
CA GLN A 690 10.96 31.27 -2.76
C GLN A 690 11.63 29.93 -2.42
N LEU A 691 12.43 29.39 -3.35
CA LEU A 691 13.13 28.12 -3.14
C LEU A 691 14.14 28.19 -2.00
N LYS A 692 14.84 29.33 -1.86
CA LYS A 692 15.75 29.56 -0.72
C LYS A 692 15.04 29.47 0.62
N GLU A 693 13.81 29.97 0.70
CA GLU A 693 13.01 29.89 1.93
C GLU A 693 12.46 28.47 2.17
N LEU A 694 11.99 27.78 1.13
CA LEU A 694 11.51 26.39 1.23
C LEU A 694 12.61 25.42 1.72
N LYS A 695 13.87 25.66 1.35
CA LYS A 695 15.00 24.83 1.81
C LYS A 695 15.39 25.03 3.27
N LYS A 696 14.66 25.89 3.99
CA LYS A 696 14.75 26.02 5.45
C LYS A 696 13.70 25.18 6.18
N ALA A 697 12.72 24.64 5.46
CA ALA A 697 11.68 23.81 6.06
C ALA A 697 12.33 22.63 6.80
N SER A 698 11.81 22.31 7.98
CA SER A 698 12.23 21.13 8.70
C SER A 698 11.10 20.55 9.53
N MET A 699 11.19 19.27 9.87
CA MET A 699 10.22 18.65 10.77
C MET A 699 10.17 19.37 12.14
N ALA A 700 11.33 19.81 12.64
CA ALA A 700 11.41 20.59 13.87
C ALA A 700 10.66 21.93 13.77
N ARG A 701 10.86 22.67 12.66
CA ARG A 701 10.16 23.94 12.41
C ARG A 701 8.66 23.75 12.26
N LEU A 702 8.24 22.74 11.48
CA LEU A 702 6.84 22.37 11.29
C LEU A 702 6.15 22.13 12.64
N ILE A 703 6.78 21.37 13.54
CA ILE A 703 6.24 21.13 14.88
C ILE A 703 6.17 22.44 15.69
N CYS A 704 7.23 23.24 15.71
CA CYS A 704 7.27 24.48 16.47
C CYS A 704 6.19 25.49 16.00
N ASP A 705 5.91 25.58 14.70
CA ASP A 705 4.90 26.51 14.18
C ASP A 705 3.46 26.01 14.39
N ASN A 706 3.25 24.70 14.57
CA ASN A 706 1.91 24.07 14.56
C ASN A 706 1.47 23.46 15.90
N THR A 707 2.27 23.64 16.96
CA THR A 707 1.94 23.28 18.35
C THR A 707 1.81 24.53 19.23
N GLU A 708 1.22 24.41 20.43
CA GLU A 708 1.11 25.54 21.37
C GLU A 708 2.12 25.44 22.52
N GLY A 709 2.38 24.23 23.00
CA GLY A 709 3.17 23.90 24.19
C GLY A 709 4.54 23.27 23.90
N VAL A 710 4.87 22.92 22.65
CA VAL A 710 6.24 22.51 22.31
C VAL A 710 7.10 23.76 22.17
N LYS A 711 7.99 23.98 23.15
CA LYS A 711 8.88 25.16 23.20
C LYS A 711 10.33 24.85 22.90
N PHE A 712 10.72 23.58 23.04
CA PHE A 712 12.06 23.10 22.77
C PHE A 712 11.96 21.83 21.95
N ILE A 713 12.80 21.65 20.93
CA ILE A 713 12.82 20.44 20.11
C ILE A 713 14.22 20.24 19.51
N GLN A 714 14.58 19.00 19.25
CA GLN A 714 15.80 18.64 18.54
C GLN A 714 15.79 19.19 17.11
N LYS A 715 16.93 19.64 16.60
CA LYS A 715 17.05 20.08 15.22
C LYS A 715 16.69 18.96 14.24
N LYS A 716 17.16 17.75 14.52
CA LYS A 716 16.79 16.54 13.78
C LYS A 716 15.70 15.81 14.55
N ALA A 717 14.43 16.12 14.29
CA ALA A 717 13.30 15.60 15.05
C ALA A 717 13.07 14.08 14.89
N PHE A 718 13.61 13.50 13.82
CA PHE A 718 13.59 12.04 13.58
C PHE A 718 14.65 11.27 14.38
N GLU A 719 15.66 11.96 14.93
CA GLU A 719 16.72 11.36 15.73
C GLU A 719 16.49 11.63 17.22
N ILE A 720 16.86 10.68 18.08
CA ILE A 720 16.74 10.83 19.53
C ILE A 720 17.62 11.97 20.05
N GLU A 721 17.25 12.52 21.22
CA GLU A 721 18.08 13.52 21.89
C GLU A 721 19.44 12.93 22.27
N SER A 722 20.51 13.66 21.95
CA SER A 722 21.88 13.28 22.29
C SER A 722 22.75 14.53 22.43
N PRO A 723 24.01 14.42 22.92
CA PRO A 723 24.95 15.54 22.92
C PRO A 723 25.17 16.16 21.52
N TYR A 724 24.91 15.41 20.44
CA TYR A 724 25.05 15.86 19.06
C TYR A 724 23.72 16.30 18.42
N ASN A 725 22.60 16.05 19.09
CA ASN A 725 21.26 16.47 18.68
C ASN A 725 20.48 17.01 19.90
N PRO A 726 20.96 18.08 20.57
CA PRO A 726 20.28 18.66 21.72
C PRO A 726 19.00 19.38 21.29
N LYS A 727 18.12 19.64 22.26
CA LYS A 727 16.93 20.47 22.05
C LYS A 727 17.29 21.95 21.99
N TYR A 728 16.73 22.66 21.02
CA TYR A 728 16.82 24.11 20.88
C TYR A 728 15.46 24.75 21.11
N SER A 729 15.45 26.01 21.56
CA SER A 729 14.21 26.79 21.65
C SER A 729 13.57 26.94 20.28
N CYS A 730 12.24 26.83 20.18
CA CYS A 730 11.50 27.12 18.95
C CYS A 730 11.65 28.58 18.46
N GLU A 731 12.13 29.48 19.33
CA GLU A 731 12.47 30.87 19.01
C GLU A 731 13.95 31.07 18.61
N ASP A 732 14.76 30.02 18.67
CA ASP A 732 16.11 30.01 18.13
C ASP A 732 16.06 29.79 16.61
N TYR A 733 15.90 30.88 15.87
CA TYR A 733 15.80 30.84 14.40
C TYR A 733 17.13 30.59 13.70
N GLU A 734 18.25 30.50 14.41
CA GLU A 734 19.53 30.06 13.83
C GLU A 734 19.56 28.54 13.74
N ASN A 735 19.13 27.85 14.81
CA ASN A 735 19.11 26.39 14.86
C ASN A 735 17.83 25.77 14.29
N ILE A 736 16.70 26.46 14.38
CA ILE A 736 15.38 26.05 13.84
C ILE A 736 14.82 27.18 12.96
N PRO A 737 15.38 27.38 11.74
CA PRO A 737 15.02 28.49 10.87
C PRO A 737 13.55 28.48 10.44
N ARG A 738 12.99 29.68 10.24
CA ARG A 738 11.64 29.85 9.67
C ARG A 738 11.66 29.91 8.15
N VAL A 739 10.59 29.39 7.55
CA VAL A 739 10.25 29.62 6.14
C VAL A 739 9.60 31.00 6.05
N ASP A 740 10.30 31.98 5.46
CA ASP A 740 9.77 33.34 5.30
C ASP A 740 8.91 33.44 4.02
N LEU A 741 7.61 33.70 4.19
CA LEU A 741 6.66 33.78 3.09
C LEU A 741 6.63 35.16 2.40
N THR A 742 7.46 36.12 2.81
CA THR A 742 7.54 37.44 2.17
C THR A 742 7.94 37.35 0.69
N ALA A 743 8.65 36.29 0.28
CA ALA A 743 8.99 36.00 -1.11
C ALA A 743 7.77 35.67 -2.01
N TRP A 744 6.57 35.48 -1.44
CA TRP A 744 5.31 35.30 -2.17
C TRP A 744 4.49 36.59 -2.30
N LYS A 745 4.98 37.71 -1.77
CA LYS A 745 4.30 38.99 -1.88
C LYS A 745 4.41 39.53 -3.32
N ARG A 746 3.28 39.75 -3.99
CA ARG A 746 3.28 40.39 -5.31
C ARG A 746 3.50 41.92 -5.23
N PRO A 747 4.20 42.53 -6.20
CA PRO A 747 4.24 43.97 -6.35
C PRO A 747 2.83 44.54 -6.59
N LYS A 748 2.52 45.69 -6.00
CA LYS A 748 1.17 46.32 -6.07
C LYS A 748 0.67 46.66 -7.48
N PHE A 749 1.52 46.58 -8.52
CA PHE A 749 1.23 47.05 -9.87
C PHE A 749 0.95 45.95 -10.92
N GLU A 750 1.08 44.67 -10.57
CA GLU A 750 0.69 43.55 -11.45
C GLU A 750 -0.77 43.18 -11.20
N LEU A 751 -1.69 43.91 -11.84
CA LEU A 751 -3.15 43.83 -11.63
C LEU A 751 -3.89 42.83 -12.52
N PHE A 752 -3.21 42.15 -13.45
CA PHE A 752 -3.85 41.25 -14.40
C PHE A 752 -3.04 39.97 -14.56
N ASP A 753 -3.53 38.89 -13.96
CA ASP A 753 -3.11 37.51 -14.20
C ASP A 753 -4.25 36.55 -13.82
#